data_AF-D9QA88-F1
#
_entry.id   AF-D9QA88-F1
#
_cell.length_a   1.000
_cell.length_b   1.000
_cell.length_c   1.000
_cell.angle_alpha   90.00
_cell.angle_beta   90.00
_cell.angle_gamma   90.00
#
_symmetry.space_group_name_H-M   'P 1'
#
loop_
_entity.id
_entity.type
_entity.pdbx_description
1 polymer ?
#
loop_
_entity_poly.entity_id
_entity_poly.type
_entity_poly.pdbx_seq_one_letter_code
_entity_poly.pdbx_strand_id
1 'polypeptide(L)'
;MMDENFKKISKFKDISLFYRSSEVDIHQRLIAALQQEKLLCDEAILEERVIKSWQNDSPAELLRKLAETGALAVDATNLDRTCEEIADGVMGLARARAGISSRWKEKREELSAETRSSLDQTPFSTLVAAMLQRCSVANSSALLARCEQLVCDGHPSHPAAKTSLGLGESWPGVLPEQVESYELRFVAVPQEFVVAKGADMREELANLLPKFSQILEKELLKEGREEQAVIPVHPYQWYSVIRKEFSQEISDGVIQLLHATIPAEPLMSVRTVRVSDGIGTAHIKLALEVQLTGAVRGISESAVKAPLISSVLDSIMSLDSGFVPRTSDDEPGFNLVRDKASIRWAANVGIRAHCLGAILREDPAQNMRSGDVALPAATLMAQNPLTGNCVFKDLLKELSHSSCLETPELIEEWFSALGRLLFVPASALLARWGIALEPHPQNVVLVLRNGMPHKVFVRDLGGCRLWAKGPLLEHSVGQNIINEIAGTALSEDDAVRLVDKTFYPLVTNLYRNLLNCLFLEKHQVEDISTKLAHLLAGEYWRSRAAKFGSESPMQTSMEEHLLLVYGRLLGSKLPVKRILGMRLSGAVTEQEYVFDQNPLELKAFLSQKHLYGKIERSIDWAESCVHNRVNAAAKDEGLSESDLAVLSKDIRNATENLSLVRTQVEQRISKNSRSLWTLIQYLPPHEAMVTADSIGISGHNVHPLAKLRRGFSTEESVSYGPESYSTVDLRLLAVRRDLLETSTATGFHDFFTRHFAAHIDAAAKELCRLGHDAQKFEIIPVHPWQWQHVISEIYAQEINDGAVVIIPHVTLAVRPTISLRTAIPHAPSELGQRPFIKCAVDVVLTSTRRSISQNSALGTPRVAKLVKQAVAYVQENMGASPRVKVIPELSGVTLARGMRNSDEAARRGLSVLLRDDAANYLEDGEIAISACALRGHEGILASPLQELGLDFLRRYTFDLMSTVLSLMSFRGIALEQHLQNTMVRIAFVNGKPVYRGLLLRDFSGLRAYLPRLNQWCEQNPFEPKAITLTEDYEEFINKGFYASVFGNLDGIVAEIASFHGADIDELWKIVCVEIERFIDGLPCPLPEDDAQWLRREAIRRKGFLSMGMDNTGKDIYIDVANPLQCIKR
;
A
#
# COMPACT_ATOMS: atom_id res chain seq x y z
N MET A 1 -6.78 0.27 66.94
CA MET A 1 -5.68 0.55 66.00
C MET A 1 -6.11 0.47 64.51
N MET A 2 -7.40 0.57 64.18
CA MET A 2 -7.93 0.55 62.80
C MET A 2 -8.04 1.94 62.16
N ASP A 3 -7.66 3.01 62.87
CA ASP A 3 -7.96 4.40 62.48
C ASP A 3 -6.73 5.19 61.95
N GLU A 4 -5.52 4.62 62.05
CA GLU A 4 -4.29 5.28 61.55
C GLU A 4 -3.89 4.85 60.13
N ASN A 5 -4.38 3.72 59.62
CA ASN A 5 -4.14 3.30 58.24
C ASN A 5 -5.02 4.03 57.21
N PHE A 6 -6.10 4.70 57.65
CA PHE A 6 -6.93 5.55 56.77
C PHE A 6 -6.29 6.91 56.44
N LYS A 7 -5.26 7.34 57.18
CA LYS A 7 -4.57 8.62 56.93
C LYS A 7 -3.46 8.56 55.87
N LYS A 8 -3.18 7.41 55.26
CA LYS A 8 -2.17 7.29 54.16
C LYS A 8 -2.73 7.14 52.75
N ILE A 9 -4.04 7.20 52.55
CA ILE A 9 -4.66 7.29 51.21
C ILE A 9 -5.55 8.55 51.14
N SER A 10 -4.93 9.73 51.26
CA SER A 10 -5.58 11.01 50.92
C SER A 10 -4.92 11.67 49.70
N LYS A 11 -4.61 10.90 48.65
CA LYS A 11 -4.07 11.44 47.38
C LYS A 11 -5.13 12.06 46.45
N PHE A 12 -6.43 11.92 46.75
CA PHE A 12 -7.51 12.32 45.82
C PHE A 12 -8.52 13.32 46.41
N LYS A 13 -8.06 14.36 47.10
CA LYS A 13 -8.94 15.41 47.65
C LYS A 13 -9.60 16.33 46.59
N ASP A 14 -9.26 16.20 45.31
CA ASP A 14 -9.65 17.15 44.25
C ASP A 14 -10.66 16.63 43.21
N ILE A 15 -11.19 15.41 43.36
CA ILE A 15 -12.17 14.86 42.39
C ILE A 15 -13.41 15.78 42.25
N SER A 16 -13.84 16.39 43.35
CA SER A 16 -14.96 17.34 43.37
C SER A 16 -14.74 18.55 42.46
N LEU A 17 -13.49 19.00 42.26
CA LEU A 17 -13.18 20.11 41.34
C LEU A 17 -13.46 19.77 39.87
N PHE A 18 -13.35 18.49 39.49
CA PHE A 18 -13.56 18.03 38.13
C PHE A 18 -14.98 17.51 37.88
N TYR A 19 -15.77 17.29 38.95
CA TYR A 19 -17.12 16.74 38.83
C TYR A 19 -18.01 17.64 37.98
N ARG A 20 -18.07 18.94 38.29
CA ARG A 20 -18.97 19.87 37.58
C ARG A 20 -18.60 20.03 36.10
N SER A 21 -17.32 20.11 35.76
CA SER A 21 -16.90 20.19 34.36
C SER A 21 -17.14 18.89 33.59
N SER A 22 -17.04 17.74 34.27
CA SER A 22 -17.35 16.43 33.69
C SER A 22 -18.86 16.25 33.49
N GLU A 23 -19.67 16.72 34.42
CA GLU A 23 -21.13 16.71 34.32
C GLU A 23 -21.61 17.55 33.12
N VAL A 24 -21.07 18.77 32.94
CA VAL A 24 -21.39 19.63 31.80
C VAL A 24 -21.02 18.97 30.46
N ASP A 25 -19.84 18.35 30.39
CA ASP A 25 -19.39 17.66 29.17
C ASP A 25 -20.29 16.46 28.84
N ILE A 26 -20.57 15.59 29.83
CA ILE A 26 -21.44 14.42 29.63
C ILE A 26 -22.87 14.84 29.30
N HIS A 27 -23.36 15.95 29.84
CA HIS A 27 -24.64 16.55 29.46
C HIS A 27 -24.67 16.93 27.97
N GLN A 28 -23.61 17.57 27.47
CA GLN A 28 -23.49 17.91 26.05
C GLN A 28 -23.41 16.66 25.17
N ARG A 29 -22.66 15.63 25.60
CA ARG A 29 -22.58 14.34 24.90
C ARG A 29 -23.93 13.61 24.87
N LEU A 30 -24.71 13.70 25.94
CA LEU A 30 -26.05 13.12 25.98
C LEU A 30 -26.97 13.80 24.97
N ILE A 31 -27.01 15.13 24.93
CA ILE A 31 -27.79 15.88 23.95
C ILE A 31 -27.36 15.52 22.53
N ALA A 32 -26.05 15.52 22.27
CA ALA A 32 -25.51 15.15 20.97
C ALA A 32 -25.90 13.73 20.56
N ALA A 33 -25.83 12.76 21.49
CA ALA A 33 -26.26 11.38 21.24
C ALA A 33 -27.76 11.27 20.97
N LEU A 34 -28.61 11.97 21.74
CA LEU A 34 -30.07 12.00 21.52
C LEU A 34 -30.43 12.52 20.11
N GLN A 35 -29.74 13.56 19.65
CA GLN A 35 -29.90 14.11 18.30
C GLN A 35 -29.35 13.17 17.23
N GLN A 36 -28.09 12.79 17.36
CA GLN A 36 -27.36 12.04 16.34
C GLN A 36 -27.98 10.65 16.12
N GLU A 37 -28.48 10.01 17.18
CA GLU A 37 -29.13 8.69 17.12
C GLU A 37 -30.64 8.75 16.88
N LYS A 38 -31.20 9.96 16.71
CA LYS A 38 -32.63 10.25 16.50
C LYS A 38 -33.51 9.58 17.56
N LEU A 39 -33.24 9.88 18.83
CA LEU A 39 -33.91 9.26 19.98
C LEU A 39 -35.06 10.10 20.55
N LEU A 40 -35.42 11.22 19.91
CA LEU A 40 -36.51 12.09 20.36
C LEU A 40 -37.70 12.06 19.41
N CYS A 41 -38.91 12.13 19.96
CA CYS A 41 -40.17 12.21 19.20
C CYS A 41 -40.34 13.55 18.48
N ASP A 42 -39.82 14.63 19.08
CA ASP A 42 -39.83 15.99 18.53
C ASP A 42 -38.49 16.68 18.87
N GLU A 43 -37.76 17.15 17.85
CA GLU A 43 -36.49 17.85 18.06
C GLU A 43 -36.67 19.26 18.66
N ALA A 44 -37.87 19.85 18.59
CA ALA A 44 -38.17 21.14 19.21
C ALA A 44 -38.02 21.10 20.75
N ILE A 45 -38.03 19.90 21.35
CA ILE A 45 -37.73 19.65 22.77
C ILE A 45 -36.30 20.09 23.12
N LEU A 46 -35.40 20.16 22.13
CA LEU A 46 -34.03 20.65 22.28
C LEU A 46 -33.87 22.12 21.87
N GLU A 47 -34.94 22.88 21.68
CA GLU A 47 -34.83 24.33 21.50
C GLU A 47 -34.29 25.01 22.76
N GLU A 48 -33.52 26.10 22.57
CA GLU A 48 -32.75 26.78 23.61
C GLU A 48 -33.59 27.18 24.85
N ARG A 49 -34.89 27.43 24.66
CA ARG A 49 -35.83 27.82 25.72
C ARG A 49 -36.21 26.65 26.64
N VAL A 50 -36.29 25.43 26.09
CA VAL A 50 -36.59 24.19 26.84
C VAL A 50 -35.31 23.65 27.48
N ILE A 51 -34.18 23.66 26.76
CA ILE A 51 -32.86 23.29 27.32
C ILE A 51 -32.49 24.15 28.52
N LYS A 52 -32.76 25.47 28.48
CA LYS A 52 -32.55 26.37 29.63
C LYS A 52 -33.33 25.95 30.86
N SER A 53 -34.49 25.30 30.71
CA SER A 53 -35.28 24.80 31.85
C SER A 53 -34.68 23.56 32.52
N TRP A 54 -33.75 22.87 31.84
CA TRP A 54 -33.10 21.63 32.30
C TRP A 54 -31.61 21.78 32.61
N GLN A 55 -31.05 23.00 32.52
CA GLN A 55 -29.62 23.26 32.77
C GLN A 55 -29.10 22.87 34.16
N ASN A 56 -30.01 22.64 35.13
CA ASN A 56 -29.67 22.24 36.48
C ASN A 56 -29.79 20.74 36.74
N ASP A 57 -30.37 19.98 35.81
CA ASP A 57 -30.52 18.53 35.96
C ASP A 57 -29.19 17.83 35.64
N SER A 58 -28.88 16.76 36.39
CA SER A 58 -27.79 15.87 35.99
C SER A 58 -28.14 15.16 34.67
N PRO A 59 -27.15 14.69 33.88
CA PRO A 59 -27.43 14.00 32.62
C PRO A 59 -28.35 12.77 32.78
N ALA A 60 -28.22 12.04 33.89
CA ALA A 60 -29.07 10.90 34.18
C ALA A 60 -30.53 11.31 34.49
N GLU A 61 -30.73 12.40 35.24
CA GLU A 61 -32.07 12.94 35.56
C GLU A 61 -32.75 13.52 34.31
N LEU A 62 -32.01 14.21 33.46
CA LEU A 62 -32.51 14.67 32.16
C LEU A 62 -33.06 13.49 31.35
N LEU A 63 -32.29 12.40 31.23
CA LEU A 63 -32.72 11.22 30.50
C LEU A 63 -33.98 10.58 31.11
N ARG A 64 -34.09 10.53 32.45
CA ARG A 64 -35.31 10.04 33.12
C ARG A 64 -36.52 10.91 32.80
N LYS A 65 -36.40 12.23 32.91
CA LYS A 65 -37.49 13.16 32.58
C LYS A 65 -37.94 13.03 31.12
N LEU A 66 -37.00 12.86 30.19
CA LEU A 66 -37.32 12.61 28.78
C LEU A 66 -38.10 11.31 28.60
N ALA A 67 -37.73 10.25 29.32
CA ALA A 67 -38.47 8.98 29.27
C ALA A 67 -39.88 9.11 29.90
N GLU A 68 -39.99 9.72 31.08
CA GLU A 68 -41.26 9.90 31.83
C GLU A 68 -42.26 10.80 31.08
N THR A 69 -41.78 11.78 30.34
CA THR A 69 -42.61 12.68 29.52
C THR A 69 -43.02 12.07 28.17
N GLY A 70 -42.54 10.87 27.84
CA GLY A 70 -42.78 10.23 26.55
C GLY A 70 -42.05 10.91 25.38
N ALA A 71 -40.99 11.68 25.67
CA ALA A 71 -40.22 12.41 24.66
C ALA A 71 -39.25 11.52 23.87
N LEU A 72 -38.95 10.30 24.36
CA LEU A 72 -38.05 9.36 23.70
C LEU A 72 -38.77 8.56 22.59
N ALA A 73 -38.14 8.47 21.43
CA ALA A 73 -38.61 7.71 20.26
C ALA A 73 -38.25 6.21 20.31
N VAL A 74 -37.74 5.72 21.44
CA VAL A 74 -37.35 4.32 21.68
C VAL A 74 -37.94 3.84 22.99
N ASP A 75 -38.32 2.56 23.04
CA ASP A 75 -38.80 1.94 24.27
C ASP A 75 -37.63 1.79 25.26
N ALA A 76 -37.69 2.53 26.37
CA ALA A 76 -36.63 2.65 27.36
C ALA A 76 -36.72 1.55 28.44
N THR A 77 -36.84 0.29 28.01
CA THR A 77 -36.99 -0.89 28.89
C THR A 77 -35.83 -1.09 29.86
N ASN A 78 -34.67 -0.50 29.59
CA ASN A 78 -33.44 -0.58 30.38
C ASN A 78 -32.97 0.83 30.83
N LEU A 79 -33.92 1.74 31.08
CA LEU A 79 -33.67 3.13 31.49
C LEU A 79 -32.81 3.25 32.74
N ASP A 80 -33.16 2.54 33.82
CA ASP A 80 -32.48 2.67 35.11
C ASP A 80 -30.99 2.35 34.99
N ARG A 81 -30.67 1.24 34.32
CA ARG A 81 -29.28 0.84 34.03
C ARG A 81 -28.56 1.87 33.16
N THR A 82 -29.23 2.42 32.15
CA THR A 82 -28.64 3.44 31.28
C THR A 82 -28.32 4.71 32.08
N CYS A 83 -29.20 5.13 32.98
CA CYS A 83 -28.99 6.25 33.89
C CYS A 83 -27.82 5.99 34.85
N GLU A 84 -27.71 4.79 35.43
CA GLU A 84 -26.57 4.40 36.26
C GLU A 84 -25.24 4.47 35.50
N GLU A 85 -25.21 3.98 34.26
CA GLU A 85 -24.03 4.02 33.40
C GLU A 85 -23.60 5.44 33.04
N ILE A 86 -24.55 6.34 32.80
CA ILE A 86 -24.29 7.77 32.53
C ILE A 86 -23.80 8.47 33.80
N ALA A 87 -24.41 8.21 34.95
CA ALA A 87 -23.98 8.78 36.24
C ALA A 87 -22.55 8.32 36.59
N ASP A 88 -22.25 7.03 36.45
CA ASP A 88 -20.87 6.54 36.61
C ASP A 88 -19.95 7.05 35.49
N GLY A 89 -20.47 7.36 34.30
CA GLY A 89 -19.74 8.03 33.22
C GLY A 89 -19.24 9.43 33.61
N VAL A 90 -20.09 10.24 34.25
CA VAL A 90 -19.70 11.53 34.85
C VAL A 90 -18.59 11.30 35.87
N MET A 91 -18.77 10.30 36.74
CA MET A 91 -17.80 10.05 37.79
C MET A 91 -16.46 9.57 37.23
N GLY A 92 -16.49 8.64 36.28
CA GLY A 92 -15.34 8.09 35.59
C GLY A 92 -14.52 9.16 34.86
N LEU A 93 -15.19 10.11 34.20
CA LEU A 93 -14.52 11.23 33.54
C LEU A 93 -13.83 12.16 34.56
N ALA A 94 -14.50 12.48 35.67
CA ALA A 94 -13.90 13.29 36.73
C ALA A 94 -12.71 12.58 37.40
N ARG A 95 -12.78 11.26 37.64
CA ARG A 95 -11.64 10.46 38.10
C ARG A 95 -10.49 10.59 37.11
N ALA A 96 -10.74 10.35 35.82
CA ALA A 96 -9.73 10.39 34.77
C ALA A 96 -9.05 11.76 34.68
N ARG A 97 -9.82 12.86 34.63
CA ARG A 97 -9.27 14.23 34.61
C ARG A 97 -8.48 14.59 35.85
N ALA A 98 -8.94 14.18 37.04
CA ALA A 98 -8.20 14.38 38.28
C ALA A 98 -6.86 13.63 38.27
N GLY A 99 -6.85 12.39 37.78
CA GLY A 99 -5.65 11.57 37.63
C GLY A 99 -4.62 12.22 36.70
N ILE A 100 -5.04 12.61 35.48
CA ILE A 100 -4.17 13.32 34.53
C ILE A 100 -3.69 14.66 35.10
N SER A 101 -4.58 15.47 35.67
CA SER A 101 -4.18 16.76 36.25
C SER A 101 -3.13 16.59 37.35
N SER A 102 -3.33 15.63 38.26
CA SER A 102 -2.37 15.32 39.31
C SER A 102 -1.04 14.86 38.74
N ARG A 103 -1.07 13.98 37.72
CA ARG A 103 0.12 13.41 37.07
C ARG A 103 1.00 14.47 36.40
N TRP A 104 0.37 15.50 35.83
CA TRP A 104 1.04 16.55 35.05
C TRP A 104 1.18 17.88 35.81
N LYS A 105 0.89 17.91 37.12
CA LYS A 105 0.97 19.14 37.93
C LYS A 105 2.40 19.67 38.04
N GLU A 106 3.33 18.84 38.52
CA GLU A 106 4.74 19.23 38.70
C GLU A 106 5.36 19.71 37.38
N LYS A 107 5.13 18.98 36.28
CA LYS A 107 5.65 19.39 34.97
C LYS A 107 5.11 20.74 34.50
N ARG A 108 3.83 21.05 34.77
CA ARG A 108 3.26 22.38 34.45
C ARG A 108 3.88 23.49 35.28
N GLU A 109 4.21 23.22 36.54
CA GLU A 109 4.86 24.16 37.46
C GLU A 109 6.35 24.39 37.13
N GLU A 110 7.03 23.38 36.59
CA GLU A 110 8.43 23.45 36.13
C GLU A 110 8.64 24.34 34.88
N LEU A 111 7.60 24.64 34.12
CA LEU A 111 7.72 25.37 32.85
C LEU A 111 8.05 26.86 33.09
N SER A 112 9.33 27.22 32.88
CA SER A 112 9.83 28.60 32.92
C SER A 112 9.26 29.48 31.78
N ALA A 113 9.43 30.79 31.88
CA ALA A 113 9.01 31.74 30.84
C ALA A 113 9.70 31.50 29.47
N GLU A 114 10.98 31.13 29.46
CA GLU A 114 11.70 30.74 28.24
C GLU A 114 11.15 29.43 27.64
N THR A 115 10.76 28.48 28.47
CA THR A 115 10.18 27.19 28.03
C THR A 115 8.78 27.37 27.44
N ARG A 116 8.01 28.37 27.89
CA ARG A 116 6.69 28.71 27.30
C ARG A 116 6.77 29.17 25.85
N SER A 117 7.85 29.84 25.45
CA SER A 117 8.10 30.20 24.05
C SER A 117 8.39 28.97 23.19
N SER A 118 9.20 28.03 23.71
CA SER A 118 9.47 26.74 23.05
C SER A 118 8.21 25.86 22.93
N LEU A 119 7.32 25.89 23.92
CA LEU A 119 5.99 25.26 23.86
C LEU A 119 5.10 25.83 22.76
N ASP A 120 5.26 27.10 22.40
CA ASP A 120 4.46 27.70 21.33
C ASP A 120 4.90 27.20 19.95
N GLN A 121 6.21 27.01 19.76
CA GLN A 121 6.83 26.57 18.50
C GLN A 121 6.83 25.05 18.32
N THR A 122 7.05 24.30 19.40
CA THR A 122 7.22 22.83 19.38
C THR A 122 6.32 22.13 20.42
N PRO A 123 5.00 22.40 20.44
CA PRO A 123 4.10 21.89 21.46
C PRO A 123 3.98 20.36 21.46
N PHE A 124 4.03 19.71 20.29
CA PHE A 124 3.91 18.26 20.17
C PHE A 124 5.20 17.56 20.60
N SER A 125 6.34 18.00 20.07
CA SER A 125 7.65 17.45 20.46
C SER A 125 7.94 17.66 21.95
N THR A 126 7.52 18.78 22.52
CA THR A 126 7.66 19.03 23.98
C THR A 126 6.81 18.06 24.80
N LEU A 127 5.57 17.77 24.36
CA LEU A 127 4.73 16.76 25.01
C LEU A 127 5.38 15.37 24.94
N VAL A 128 5.88 14.97 23.77
CA VAL A 128 6.56 13.69 23.55
C VAL A 128 7.80 13.57 24.45
N ALA A 129 8.64 14.61 24.51
CA ALA A 129 9.81 14.64 25.38
C ALA A 129 9.44 14.52 26.87
N ALA A 130 8.37 15.22 27.29
CA ALA A 130 7.88 15.13 28.66
C ALA A 130 7.32 13.73 29.00
N MET A 131 6.67 13.04 28.05
CA MET A 131 6.25 11.64 28.25
C MET A 131 7.43 10.69 28.35
N LEU A 132 8.47 10.87 27.52
CA LEU A 132 9.68 10.04 27.56
C LEU A 132 10.40 10.16 28.91
N GLN A 133 10.44 11.37 29.50
CA GLN A 133 10.99 11.57 30.86
C GLN A 133 10.25 10.79 31.96
N ARG A 134 8.99 10.40 31.72
CA ARG A 134 8.17 9.59 32.64
C ARG A 134 8.23 8.09 32.35
N CYS A 135 8.97 7.68 31.33
CA CYS A 135 9.17 6.27 31.02
C CYS A 135 10.30 5.72 31.89
N SER A 136 10.14 4.52 32.45
CA SER A 136 11.22 3.83 33.16
C SER A 136 12.40 3.49 32.23
N VAL A 137 12.09 3.25 30.95
CA VAL A 137 13.04 3.09 29.84
C VAL A 137 12.54 3.96 28.70
N ALA A 138 13.37 4.91 28.24
CA ALA A 138 13.00 5.84 27.17
C ALA A 138 13.08 5.17 25.79
N ASN A 139 12.03 4.43 25.41
CA ASN A 139 11.87 3.80 24.11
C ASN A 139 10.46 3.97 23.54
N SER A 140 10.27 3.69 22.25
CA SER A 140 9.00 3.91 21.54
C SER A 140 7.84 3.09 22.11
N SER A 141 8.13 1.89 22.60
CA SER A 141 7.16 1.02 23.29
C SER A 141 6.61 1.66 24.57
N ALA A 142 7.47 2.24 25.40
CA ALA A 142 7.06 2.90 26.63
C ALA A 142 6.32 4.21 26.35
N LEU A 143 6.79 4.96 25.35
CA LEU A 143 6.13 6.16 24.87
C LEU A 143 4.70 5.85 24.39
N LEU A 144 4.51 4.76 23.63
CA LEU A 144 3.19 4.34 23.17
C LEU A 144 2.23 4.13 24.35
N ALA A 145 2.67 3.44 25.41
CA ALA A 145 1.87 3.26 26.62
C ALA A 145 1.52 4.61 27.30
N ARG A 146 2.47 5.55 27.37
CA ARG A 146 2.20 6.89 27.91
C ARG A 146 1.22 7.70 27.05
N CYS A 147 1.29 7.57 25.73
CA CYS A 147 0.30 8.14 24.81
C CYS A 147 -1.10 7.58 25.07
N GLU A 148 -1.23 6.27 25.34
CA GLU A 148 -2.51 5.65 25.67
C GLU A 148 -3.07 6.14 27.01
N GLN A 149 -2.19 6.25 28.02
CA GLN A 149 -2.53 6.71 29.36
C GLN A 149 -2.85 8.21 29.44
N LEU A 150 -2.59 8.97 28.37
CA LEU A 150 -3.02 10.37 28.26
C LEU A 150 -4.51 10.50 27.95
N VAL A 151 -5.10 9.53 27.25
CA VAL A 151 -6.47 9.63 26.71
C VAL A 151 -7.50 9.47 27.83
N CYS A 152 -7.98 10.59 28.40
CA CYS A 152 -8.88 10.60 29.54
C CYS A 152 -10.37 10.73 29.19
N ASP A 153 -10.71 11.32 28.03
CA ASP A 153 -12.10 11.63 27.66
C ASP A 153 -12.91 10.42 27.17
N GLY A 154 -12.25 9.32 26.80
CA GLY A 154 -12.92 8.13 26.24
C GLY A 154 -13.53 8.42 24.85
N HIS A 155 -14.66 7.77 24.54
CA HIS A 155 -15.38 8.05 23.30
C HIS A 155 -15.99 9.47 23.33
N PRO A 156 -15.59 10.39 22.43
CA PRO A 156 -15.87 11.82 22.57
C PRO A 156 -17.36 12.17 22.47
N SER A 157 -18.16 11.37 21.77
CA SER A 157 -19.61 11.64 21.58
C SER A 157 -20.55 10.76 22.40
N HIS A 158 -20.05 9.90 23.30
CA HIS A 158 -20.90 8.97 24.04
C HIS A 158 -21.02 9.37 25.53
N PRO A 159 -22.24 9.51 26.09
CA PRO A 159 -22.43 10.00 27.48
C PRO A 159 -21.99 9.00 28.56
N ALA A 160 -21.91 7.71 28.26
CA ALA A 160 -21.38 6.67 29.17
C ALA A 160 -19.95 6.21 28.79
N ALA A 161 -19.13 7.08 28.19
CA ALA A 161 -17.82 6.69 27.63
C ALA A 161 -16.78 6.26 28.69
N LYS A 162 -16.91 6.72 29.94
CA LYS A 162 -15.97 6.45 31.03
C LYS A 162 -16.56 5.59 32.15
N THR A 163 -17.61 4.81 31.85
CA THR A 163 -18.19 3.86 32.79
C THR A 163 -17.18 2.79 33.22
N SER A 164 -17.17 2.50 34.51
CA SER A 164 -16.27 1.61 35.23
C SER A 164 -16.99 0.81 36.33
N LEU A 165 -18.26 0.49 36.09
CA LEU A 165 -19.12 -0.24 37.04
C LEU A 165 -18.52 -1.61 37.40
N GLY A 166 -18.49 -1.90 38.70
CA GLY A 166 -17.89 -3.10 39.27
C GLY A 166 -16.55 -2.87 39.97
N LEU A 167 -15.79 -1.81 39.64
CA LEU A 167 -14.48 -1.57 40.26
C LEU A 167 -14.55 -1.22 41.75
N GLY A 168 -15.67 -0.62 42.21
CA GLY A 168 -15.79 -0.13 43.59
C GLY A 168 -14.63 0.79 43.96
N GLU A 169 -14.10 0.69 45.17
CA GLU A 169 -12.96 1.50 45.64
C GLU A 169 -11.60 1.12 45.01
N SER A 170 -11.55 0.07 44.18
CA SER A 170 -10.29 -0.41 43.59
C SER A 170 -9.82 0.41 42.38
N TRP A 171 -10.63 1.34 41.87
CA TRP A 171 -10.33 2.12 40.67
C TRP A 171 -8.94 2.80 40.62
N PRO A 172 -8.34 3.31 41.73
CA PRO A 172 -7.03 3.96 41.67
C PRO A 172 -5.88 3.03 41.25
N GLY A 173 -6.03 1.72 41.52
CA GLY A 173 -5.02 0.71 41.19
C GLY A 173 -5.28 -0.03 39.88
N VAL A 174 -6.32 0.36 39.13
CA VAL A 174 -6.75 -0.34 37.91
C VAL A 174 -6.77 0.59 36.69
N LEU A 175 -7.27 1.82 36.85
CA LEU A 175 -7.48 2.72 35.72
C LEU A 175 -6.16 3.36 35.21
N PRO A 176 -5.93 3.42 33.88
CA PRO A 176 -4.67 3.90 33.28
C PRO A 176 -4.36 5.38 33.56
N GLU A 177 -5.36 6.19 33.84
CA GLU A 177 -5.19 7.59 34.22
C GLU A 177 -4.74 7.77 35.68
N GLN A 178 -4.81 6.70 36.49
CA GLN A 178 -4.51 6.72 37.92
C GLN A 178 -3.18 6.04 38.23
N VAL A 179 -2.94 4.88 37.62
CA VAL A 179 -1.75 4.07 37.84
C VAL A 179 -0.96 3.92 36.55
N GLU A 180 0.35 4.18 36.60
CA GLU A 180 1.22 4.01 35.43
C GLU A 180 1.65 2.56 35.24
N SER A 181 1.84 1.80 36.33
CA SER A 181 2.18 0.37 36.30
C SER A 181 1.74 -0.38 37.56
N TYR A 182 1.52 -1.69 37.44
CA TYR A 182 1.29 -2.63 38.54
C TYR A 182 1.95 -3.99 38.25
N GLU A 183 2.08 -4.83 39.27
CA GLU A 183 2.63 -6.18 39.13
C GLU A 183 1.58 -7.16 38.58
N LEU A 184 1.72 -7.56 37.31
CA LEU A 184 0.87 -8.57 36.68
C LEU A 184 1.14 -9.96 37.28
N ARG A 185 0.08 -10.74 37.47
CA ARG A 185 0.13 -12.08 38.08
C ARG A 185 -0.03 -13.16 37.01
N PHE A 186 0.36 -14.38 37.35
CA PHE A 186 0.24 -15.55 36.49
C PHE A 186 -0.29 -16.73 37.30
N VAL A 187 -1.07 -17.59 36.65
CA VAL A 187 -1.52 -18.85 37.25
C VAL A 187 -1.09 -20.03 36.39
N ALA A 188 -0.72 -21.14 37.02
CA ALA A 188 -0.50 -22.42 36.37
C ALA A 188 -1.77 -23.28 36.43
N VAL A 189 -2.13 -23.89 35.31
CA VAL A 189 -3.35 -24.68 35.13
C VAL A 189 -3.05 -25.92 34.26
N PRO A 190 -3.53 -27.14 34.61
CA PRO A 190 -3.40 -28.30 33.74
C PRO A 190 -4.02 -28.08 32.35
N GLN A 191 -3.40 -28.65 31.32
CA GLN A 191 -3.75 -28.41 29.91
C GLN A 191 -5.20 -28.81 29.57
N GLU A 192 -5.76 -29.81 30.25
CA GLU A 192 -7.13 -30.27 30.04
C GLU A 192 -8.21 -29.26 30.46
N PHE A 193 -7.87 -28.24 31.26
CA PHE A 193 -8.80 -27.20 31.70
C PHE A 193 -8.73 -25.92 30.88
N VAL A 194 -7.94 -25.88 29.79
CA VAL A 194 -7.77 -24.68 28.97
C VAL A 194 -8.10 -24.92 27.51
N VAL A 195 -8.54 -23.84 26.86
CA VAL A 195 -8.66 -23.76 25.40
C VAL A 195 -7.65 -22.74 24.92
N ALA A 196 -6.72 -23.16 24.09
CA ALA A 196 -5.69 -22.32 23.49
C ALA A 196 -5.76 -22.34 21.95
N LYS A 197 -5.34 -21.24 21.34
CA LYS A 197 -5.20 -21.09 19.88
C LYS A 197 -3.99 -20.20 19.57
N GLY A 198 -3.38 -20.42 18.41
CA GLY A 198 -2.13 -19.77 18.03
C GLY A 198 -0.91 -20.57 18.47
N ALA A 199 0.21 -19.88 18.70
CA ALA A 199 1.39 -20.46 19.33
C ALA A 199 1.11 -20.86 20.79
N ASP A 200 1.95 -21.74 21.35
CA ASP A 200 1.90 -22.02 22.78
C ASP A 200 2.21 -20.76 23.60
N MET A 201 1.46 -20.55 24.69
CA MET A 201 1.55 -19.34 25.49
C MET A 201 2.93 -19.21 26.17
N ARG A 202 3.52 -20.31 26.65
CA ARG A 202 4.81 -20.28 27.34
C ARG A 202 5.96 -20.12 26.35
N GLU A 203 5.91 -20.82 25.22
CA GLU A 203 6.87 -20.65 24.13
C GLU A 203 6.88 -19.20 23.64
N GLU A 204 5.71 -18.60 23.43
CA GLU A 204 5.64 -17.23 22.93
C GLU A 204 6.02 -16.19 23.99
N LEU A 205 5.75 -16.45 25.28
CA LEU A 205 6.32 -15.66 26.37
C LEU A 205 7.86 -15.77 26.38
N ALA A 206 8.44 -16.93 26.05
CA ALA A 206 9.89 -17.07 25.92
C ALA A 206 10.45 -16.29 24.73
N ASN A 207 9.72 -16.22 23.62
CA ASN A 207 10.11 -15.44 22.45
C ASN A 207 10.06 -13.93 22.70
N LEU A 208 8.95 -13.45 23.28
CA LEU A 208 8.70 -12.02 23.45
C LEU A 208 9.28 -11.43 24.75
N LEU A 209 9.43 -12.26 25.80
CA LEU A 209 9.87 -11.86 27.15
C LEU A 209 10.86 -12.90 27.73
N PRO A 210 12.03 -13.11 27.08
CA PRO A 210 12.93 -14.22 27.37
C PRO A 210 13.44 -14.26 28.81
N LYS A 211 13.73 -13.10 29.40
CA LYS A 211 14.23 -13.02 30.79
C LYS A 211 13.12 -13.32 31.79
N PHE A 212 11.90 -12.84 31.54
CA PHE A 212 10.78 -13.18 32.41
C PHE A 212 10.40 -14.66 32.31
N SER A 213 10.39 -15.21 31.10
CA SER A 213 10.11 -16.63 30.87
C SER A 213 11.08 -17.53 31.64
N GLN A 214 12.38 -17.22 31.68
CA GLN A 214 13.34 -17.99 32.50
C GLN A 214 13.01 -18.01 34.01
N ILE A 215 12.42 -16.94 34.54
CA ILE A 215 11.99 -16.87 35.95
C ILE A 215 10.76 -17.76 36.14
N LEU A 216 9.78 -17.63 35.24
CA LEU A 216 8.54 -18.40 35.23
C LEU A 216 8.82 -19.91 35.13
N GLU A 217 9.67 -20.32 34.19
CA GLU A 217 10.04 -21.72 33.96
C GLU A 217 10.77 -22.36 35.16
N LYS A 218 11.66 -21.60 35.81
CA LYS A 218 12.33 -22.06 37.05
C LYS A 218 11.35 -22.30 38.18
N GLU A 219 10.33 -21.45 38.30
CA GLU A 219 9.29 -21.60 39.30
C GLU A 219 8.43 -22.82 39.02
N LEU A 220 7.94 -22.98 37.78
CA LEU A 220 7.14 -24.14 37.37
C LEU A 220 7.88 -25.46 37.63
N LEU A 221 9.16 -25.54 37.26
CA LEU A 221 9.99 -26.72 37.52
C LEU A 221 10.14 -27.00 39.02
N LYS A 222 10.37 -25.96 39.83
CA LYS A 222 10.51 -26.11 41.30
C LYS A 222 9.22 -26.62 41.95
N GLU A 223 8.07 -26.25 41.40
CA GLU A 223 6.75 -26.67 41.88
C GLU A 223 6.26 -27.99 41.25
N GLY A 224 7.03 -28.61 40.34
CA GLY A 224 6.63 -29.84 39.64
C GLY A 224 5.46 -29.63 38.68
N ARG A 225 5.42 -28.48 38.00
CA ARG A 225 4.34 -28.01 37.12
C ARG A 225 4.83 -27.69 35.71
N GLU A 226 5.97 -28.25 35.29
CA GLU A 226 6.57 -28.01 33.98
C GLU A 226 5.68 -28.37 32.77
N GLU A 227 4.63 -29.18 32.96
CA GLU A 227 3.66 -29.56 31.92
C GLU A 227 2.38 -28.70 31.92
N GLN A 228 2.25 -27.76 32.86
CA GLN A 228 1.04 -26.94 33.00
C GLN A 228 1.07 -25.73 32.07
N ALA A 229 -0.12 -25.29 31.66
CA ALA A 229 -0.32 -24.04 30.93
C ALA A 229 -0.23 -22.85 31.88
N VAL A 230 0.18 -21.69 31.35
CA VAL A 230 0.25 -20.44 32.11
C VAL A 230 -0.76 -19.43 31.59
N ILE A 231 -1.55 -18.85 32.49
CA ILE A 231 -2.50 -17.79 32.16
C ILE A 231 -2.09 -16.50 32.90
N PRO A 232 -1.78 -15.41 32.16
CA PRO A 232 -1.67 -14.07 32.74
C PRO A 232 -3.00 -13.59 33.34
N VAL A 233 -2.96 -13.02 34.54
CA VAL A 233 -4.15 -12.60 35.30
C VAL A 233 -3.96 -11.20 35.88
N HIS A 234 -4.93 -10.33 35.61
CA HIS A 234 -4.96 -9.00 36.22
C HIS A 234 -5.10 -9.12 37.75
N PRO A 235 -4.35 -8.35 38.57
CA PRO A 235 -4.41 -8.45 40.04
C PRO A 235 -5.83 -8.29 40.61
N TYR A 236 -6.56 -7.25 40.18
CA TYR A 236 -7.98 -7.09 40.54
C TYR A 236 -8.83 -8.31 40.18
N GLN A 237 -8.64 -8.90 38.99
CA GLN A 237 -9.40 -10.08 38.56
C GLN A 237 -9.14 -11.28 39.47
N TRP A 238 -7.89 -11.47 39.91
CA TRP A 238 -7.53 -12.50 40.87
C TRP A 238 -8.27 -12.34 42.21
N TYR A 239 -8.16 -11.15 42.82
CA TYR A 239 -8.68 -10.92 44.16
C TYR A 239 -10.20 -10.79 44.22
N SER A 240 -10.82 -10.19 43.20
CA SER A 240 -12.24 -9.84 43.21
C SER A 240 -13.13 -10.92 42.59
N VAL A 241 -12.60 -11.77 41.71
CA VAL A 241 -13.40 -12.69 40.90
C VAL A 241 -12.88 -14.12 41.00
N ILE A 242 -11.64 -14.38 40.58
CA ILE A 242 -11.15 -15.76 40.41
C ILE A 242 -11.13 -16.52 41.74
N ARG A 243 -10.69 -15.90 42.84
CA ARG A 243 -10.71 -16.52 44.17
C ARG A 243 -12.09 -16.98 44.62
N LYS A 244 -13.15 -16.32 44.16
CA LYS A 244 -14.54 -16.65 44.49
C LYS A 244 -15.07 -17.73 43.54
N GLU A 245 -14.96 -17.47 42.23
CA GLU A 245 -15.57 -18.30 41.18
C GLU A 245 -14.85 -19.64 40.96
N PHE A 246 -13.59 -19.76 41.40
CA PHE A 246 -12.76 -20.98 41.28
C PHE A 246 -12.19 -21.44 42.63
N SER A 247 -12.91 -21.20 43.72
CA SER A 247 -12.43 -21.50 45.08
C SER A 247 -12.09 -22.99 45.28
N GLN A 248 -12.87 -23.88 44.66
CA GLN A 248 -12.64 -25.33 44.71
C GLN A 248 -11.37 -25.72 43.93
N GLU A 249 -11.23 -25.26 42.70
CA GLU A 249 -10.07 -25.57 41.85
C GLU A 249 -8.76 -25.02 42.42
N ILE A 250 -8.81 -23.89 43.13
CA ILE A 250 -7.67 -23.35 43.87
C ILE A 250 -7.35 -24.26 45.07
N SER A 251 -8.36 -24.69 45.84
CA SER A 251 -8.17 -25.58 46.99
C SER A 251 -7.61 -26.95 46.58
N ASP A 252 -8.02 -27.45 45.41
CA ASP A 252 -7.59 -28.74 44.87
C ASP A 252 -6.22 -28.65 44.16
N GLY A 253 -5.63 -27.46 44.06
CA GLY A 253 -4.33 -27.24 43.43
C GLY A 253 -4.35 -27.27 41.89
N VAL A 254 -5.55 -27.29 41.29
CA VAL A 254 -5.77 -27.20 39.84
C VAL A 254 -5.40 -25.82 39.31
N ILE A 255 -5.75 -24.75 40.04
CA ILE A 255 -5.31 -23.38 39.74
C ILE A 255 -4.30 -22.95 40.79
N GLN A 256 -3.03 -22.82 40.38
CA GLN A 256 -1.96 -22.38 41.25
C GLN A 256 -1.55 -20.95 40.91
N LEU A 257 -1.61 -20.03 41.88
CA LEU A 257 -1.04 -18.69 41.73
C LEU A 257 0.48 -18.77 41.82
N LEU A 258 1.16 -18.23 40.81
CA LEU A 258 2.61 -18.15 40.76
C LEU A 258 3.11 -16.88 41.47
N HIS A 259 4.31 -16.97 42.04
CA HIS A 259 5.05 -15.88 42.65
C HIS A 259 5.68 -14.95 41.62
N ALA A 260 6.04 -15.45 40.43
CA ALA A 260 6.54 -14.64 39.33
C ALA A 260 5.53 -13.54 38.96
N THR A 261 6.03 -12.31 38.93
CA THR A 261 5.30 -11.14 38.45
C THR A 261 6.14 -10.34 37.48
N ILE A 262 5.46 -9.54 36.66
CA ILE A 262 6.12 -8.59 35.77
C ILE A 262 5.42 -7.22 35.87
N PRO A 263 6.17 -6.11 35.90
CA PRO A 263 5.58 -4.78 35.79
C PRO A 263 4.78 -4.66 34.48
N ALA A 264 3.53 -4.23 34.62
CA ALA A 264 2.59 -4.10 33.54
C ALA A 264 1.97 -2.71 33.54
N GLU A 265 1.99 -2.06 32.38
CA GLU A 265 1.46 -0.71 32.18
C GLU A 265 0.09 -0.81 31.50
N PRO A 266 -1.01 -0.43 32.18
CA PRO A 266 -2.33 -0.49 31.59
C PRO A 266 -2.45 0.50 30.43
N LEU A 267 -3.00 0.00 29.32
CA LEU A 267 -3.30 0.76 28.11
C LEU A 267 -4.75 1.28 28.14
N MET A 268 -5.21 2.00 27.12
CA MET A 268 -6.50 2.71 27.18
C MET A 268 -7.73 1.78 27.26
N SER A 269 -7.58 0.50 26.91
CA SER A 269 -8.62 -0.51 27.13
C SER A 269 -8.77 -0.95 28.59
N VAL A 270 -7.91 -0.48 29.49
CA VAL A 270 -7.71 -0.90 30.89
C VAL A 270 -7.15 -2.32 31.02
N ARG A 271 -7.72 -3.28 30.27
CA ARG A 271 -7.40 -4.71 30.35
C ARG A 271 -6.28 -5.18 29.42
N THR A 272 -5.88 -4.37 28.46
CA THR A 272 -4.66 -4.62 27.69
C THR A 272 -3.53 -3.90 28.39
N VAL A 273 -2.44 -4.60 28.65
CA VAL A 273 -1.25 -4.07 29.33
C VAL A 273 -0.03 -4.21 28.45
N ARG A 274 0.89 -3.27 28.54
CA ARG A 274 2.26 -3.43 28.04
C ARG A 274 3.13 -4.03 29.13
N VAL A 275 3.94 -5.01 28.77
CA VAL A 275 4.94 -5.63 29.66
C VAL A 275 6.31 -5.59 29.00
N SER A 276 7.36 -5.51 29.82
CA SER A 276 8.75 -5.60 29.38
C SER A 276 9.61 -6.23 30.45
N ASP A 277 10.57 -7.05 30.03
CA ASP A 277 11.60 -7.63 30.90
C ASP A 277 12.98 -6.94 30.73
N GLY A 278 13.03 -5.88 29.92
CA GLY A 278 14.24 -5.14 29.56
C GLY A 278 14.97 -5.67 28.31
N ILE A 279 14.61 -6.84 27.80
CA ILE A 279 15.12 -7.40 26.53
C ILE A 279 14.02 -7.34 25.47
N GLY A 280 12.83 -7.82 25.82
CA GLY A 280 11.66 -7.83 24.94
C GLY A 280 10.47 -7.08 25.52
N THR A 281 9.45 -6.92 24.70
CA THR A 281 8.19 -6.25 25.04
C THR A 281 7.02 -6.99 24.43
N ALA A 282 5.86 -6.93 25.08
CA ALA A 282 4.62 -7.52 24.58
C ALA A 282 3.40 -6.75 25.08
N HIS A 283 2.28 -6.92 24.37
CA HIS A 283 0.97 -6.51 24.85
C HIS A 283 0.16 -7.74 25.27
N ILE A 284 -0.43 -7.70 26.47
CA ILE A 284 -1.27 -8.80 26.99
C ILE A 284 -2.68 -8.27 27.23
N LYS A 285 -3.67 -8.85 26.54
CA LYS A 285 -5.09 -8.56 26.75
C LYS A 285 -5.66 -9.55 27.75
N LEU A 286 -6.13 -9.05 28.89
CA LEU A 286 -6.55 -9.83 30.05
C LEU A 286 -8.08 -9.91 30.16
N ALA A 287 -8.58 -10.97 30.78
CA ALA A 287 -9.94 -11.00 31.30
C ALA A 287 -10.09 -10.00 32.47
N LEU A 288 -11.16 -9.22 32.45
CA LEU A 288 -11.50 -8.27 33.50
C LEU A 288 -13.03 -8.16 33.61
N GLU A 289 -13.63 -8.78 34.63
CA GLU A 289 -15.09 -8.81 34.86
C GLU A 289 -15.59 -7.47 35.44
N VAL A 290 -15.36 -6.42 34.67
CA VAL A 290 -15.78 -5.05 34.94
C VAL A 290 -16.53 -4.58 33.71
N GLN A 291 -17.64 -3.88 33.93
CA GLN A 291 -18.37 -3.29 32.82
C GLN A 291 -17.65 -2.01 32.37
N LEU A 292 -16.94 -2.12 31.24
CA LEU A 292 -16.28 -0.99 30.58
C LEU A 292 -17.02 -0.67 29.29
N THR A 293 -17.44 0.59 29.14
CA THR A 293 -18.08 1.10 27.92
C THR A 293 -19.28 0.25 27.43
N GLY A 294 -20.05 -0.34 28.35
CA GLY A 294 -21.34 -1.01 28.08
C GLY A 294 -21.35 -2.54 27.98
N ALA A 295 -20.20 -3.20 28.11
CA ALA A 295 -20.15 -4.65 28.19
C ALA A 295 -19.15 -5.11 29.26
N VAL A 296 -19.43 -6.25 29.87
CA VAL A 296 -18.49 -6.94 30.76
C VAL A 296 -17.32 -7.47 29.93
N ARG A 297 -16.08 -7.27 30.40
CA ARG A 297 -14.87 -7.44 29.59
C ARG A 297 -14.10 -8.74 29.87
N GLY A 298 -14.71 -9.89 29.59
CA GLY A 298 -14.02 -11.19 29.56
C GLY A 298 -13.31 -11.53 28.23
N ILE A 299 -12.66 -12.70 28.19
CA ILE A 299 -12.09 -13.32 26.98
C ILE A 299 -13.07 -14.38 26.46
N SER A 300 -13.82 -14.03 25.42
CA SER A 300 -14.82 -14.92 24.81
C SER A 300 -14.18 -15.99 23.91
N GLU A 301 -14.97 -17.00 23.53
CA GLU A 301 -14.55 -17.99 22.52
C GLU A 301 -14.12 -17.33 21.19
N SER A 302 -14.85 -16.29 20.75
CA SER A 302 -14.49 -15.52 19.56
C SER A 302 -13.14 -14.83 19.71
N ALA A 303 -12.85 -14.25 20.89
CA ALA A 303 -11.61 -13.53 21.13
C ALA A 303 -10.38 -14.45 21.08
N VAL A 304 -10.49 -15.70 21.55
CA VAL A 304 -9.41 -16.70 21.49
C VAL A 304 -9.08 -17.10 20.06
N LYS A 305 -9.95 -16.89 19.07
CA LYS A 305 -9.64 -17.22 17.66
C LYS A 305 -8.78 -16.14 16.95
N ALA A 306 -8.46 -15.03 17.62
CA ALA A 306 -7.72 -13.91 17.02
C ALA A 306 -6.32 -14.27 16.46
N PRO A 307 -5.55 -15.22 17.03
CA PRO A 307 -4.29 -15.65 16.40
C PRO A 307 -4.46 -16.32 15.04
N LEU A 308 -5.57 -17.04 14.83
CA LEU A 308 -5.87 -17.63 13.53
C LEU A 308 -6.17 -16.54 12.49
N ILE A 309 -6.89 -15.48 12.89
CA ILE A 309 -7.15 -14.30 12.05
C ILE A 309 -5.84 -13.59 11.67
N SER A 310 -4.90 -13.46 12.61
CA SER A 310 -3.58 -12.88 12.35
C SER A 310 -2.84 -13.62 11.23
N SER A 311 -2.78 -14.96 11.31
CA SER A 311 -2.11 -15.80 10.31
C SER A 311 -2.74 -15.72 8.91
N VAL A 312 -4.08 -15.67 8.85
CA VAL A 312 -4.82 -15.52 7.59
C VAL A 312 -4.53 -14.17 6.96
N LEU A 313 -4.58 -13.08 7.74
CA LEU A 313 -4.32 -11.74 7.22
C LEU A 313 -2.87 -11.53 6.78
N ASP A 314 -1.89 -12.14 7.46
CA ASP A 314 -0.49 -12.15 7.01
C ASP A 314 -0.35 -12.80 5.63
N SER A 315 -1.03 -13.94 5.42
CA SER A 315 -1.04 -14.62 4.13
C SER A 315 -1.69 -13.75 3.05
N ILE A 316 -2.81 -13.09 3.36
CA ILE A 316 -3.51 -12.18 2.45
C ILE A 316 -2.62 -11.00 2.05
N MET A 317 -1.96 -10.34 3.02
CA MET A 317 -1.12 -9.18 2.75
C MET A 317 0.14 -9.54 1.94
N SER A 318 0.63 -10.79 2.03
CA SER A 318 1.71 -11.30 1.19
C SER A 318 1.25 -11.59 -0.24
N LEU A 319 0.10 -12.24 -0.40
CA LEU A 319 -0.47 -12.60 -1.71
C LEU A 319 -1.02 -11.40 -2.49
N ASP A 320 -1.64 -10.45 -1.81
CA ASP A 320 -2.25 -9.26 -2.41
C ASP A 320 -1.57 -8.01 -1.89
N SER A 321 -0.27 -7.91 -2.19
CA SER A 321 0.57 -6.82 -1.72
C SER A 321 0.15 -5.45 -2.26
N GLY A 322 -0.62 -5.37 -3.35
CA GLY A 322 -0.82 -4.08 -3.99
C GLY A 322 -1.86 -3.17 -3.34
N PHE A 323 -2.70 -3.66 -2.42
CA PHE A 323 -3.46 -2.76 -1.53
C PHE A 323 -2.63 -2.30 -0.31
N VAL A 324 -1.47 -2.92 -0.07
CA VAL A 324 -0.57 -2.58 1.04
C VAL A 324 0.42 -1.53 0.55
N PRO A 325 0.25 -0.24 0.91
CA PRO A 325 1.17 0.80 0.48
C PRO A 325 2.59 0.54 1.01
N ARG A 326 3.61 0.95 0.25
CA ARG A 326 5.01 0.89 0.69
C ARG A 326 5.46 2.24 1.23
N THR A 327 6.29 2.21 2.27
CA THR A 327 6.90 3.42 2.82
C THR A 327 8.16 3.83 2.05
N SER A 328 8.73 4.99 2.38
CA SER A 328 10.04 5.44 1.85
C SER A 328 11.20 4.50 2.17
N ASP A 329 11.04 3.62 3.17
CA ASP A 329 12.05 2.64 3.55
C ASP A 329 11.82 1.29 2.83
N ASP A 330 10.88 1.25 1.88
CA ASP A 330 10.38 0.03 1.25
C ASP A 330 9.90 -1.01 2.28
N GLU A 331 9.10 -0.55 3.25
CA GLU A 331 8.43 -1.42 4.22
C GLU A 331 6.91 -1.34 4.04
N PRO A 332 6.12 -2.34 4.50
CA PRO A 332 4.68 -2.21 4.55
C PRO A 332 4.25 -0.98 5.38
N GLY A 333 3.47 -0.09 4.76
CA GLY A 333 2.88 1.08 5.39
C GLY A 333 1.62 0.75 6.20
N PHE A 334 0.86 -0.24 5.75
CA PHE A 334 -0.26 -0.81 6.50
C PHE A 334 0.17 -2.13 7.15
N ASN A 335 -0.07 -2.25 8.45
CA ASN A 335 0.34 -3.39 9.26
C ASN A 335 -0.78 -3.81 10.21
N LEU A 336 -0.67 -5.04 10.71
CA LEU A 336 -1.50 -5.56 11.78
C LEU A 336 -0.65 -5.81 13.01
N VAL A 337 -1.23 -5.64 14.19
CA VAL A 337 -0.60 -6.11 15.42
C VAL A 337 -1.07 -7.52 15.70
N ARG A 338 -0.19 -8.49 15.48
CA ARG A 338 -0.52 -9.92 15.52
C ARG A 338 -0.80 -10.38 16.94
N ASP A 339 -1.97 -11.00 17.11
CA ASP A 339 -2.27 -11.82 18.28
C ASP A 339 -1.53 -13.16 18.07
N LYS A 340 -0.53 -13.48 18.91
CA LYS A 340 0.39 -14.62 18.69
C LYS A 340 -0.12 -15.89 19.37
N ALA A 341 -0.57 -15.75 20.61
CA ALA A 341 -1.07 -16.83 21.44
C ALA A 341 -2.30 -16.37 22.22
N SER A 342 -3.20 -17.30 22.50
CA SER A 342 -4.39 -17.03 23.30
C SER A 342 -4.76 -18.25 24.12
N ILE A 343 -5.27 -18.01 25.33
CA ILE A 343 -5.63 -19.06 26.27
C ILE A 343 -6.82 -18.61 27.13
N ARG A 344 -7.74 -19.51 27.42
CA ARG A 344 -8.81 -19.29 28.41
C ARG A 344 -9.17 -20.58 29.13
N TRP A 345 -9.87 -20.44 30.25
CA TRP A 345 -10.50 -21.56 30.93
C TRP A 345 -11.54 -22.25 30.05
N ALA A 346 -11.53 -23.58 30.03
CA ALA A 346 -12.45 -24.43 29.28
C ALA A 346 -13.83 -24.49 29.97
N ALA A 347 -14.64 -23.46 29.72
CA ALA A 347 -16.06 -23.47 30.08
C ALA A 347 -16.92 -22.87 28.96
N ASN A 348 -18.13 -23.40 28.83
CA ASN A 348 -19.05 -23.06 27.74
C ASN A 348 -20.11 -22.04 28.16
N VAL A 349 -20.39 -21.87 29.46
CA VAL A 349 -21.47 -21.03 29.97
C VAL A 349 -21.07 -20.26 31.22
N GLY A 350 -21.79 -19.18 31.50
CA GLY A 350 -21.63 -18.37 32.70
C GLY A 350 -20.33 -17.56 32.74
N ILE A 351 -20.06 -16.95 33.90
CA ILE A 351 -18.89 -16.09 34.14
C ILE A 351 -17.56 -16.83 33.88
N ARG A 352 -17.49 -18.11 34.27
CA ARG A 352 -16.30 -18.98 34.12
C ARG A 352 -15.86 -19.17 32.68
N ALA A 353 -16.75 -18.98 31.70
CA ALA A 353 -16.41 -19.09 30.28
C ALA A 353 -15.51 -17.95 29.78
N HIS A 354 -15.40 -16.84 30.52
CA HIS A 354 -14.72 -15.64 30.02
C HIS A 354 -13.90 -14.87 31.07
N CYS A 355 -14.03 -15.19 32.35
CA CYS A 355 -13.38 -14.45 33.44
C CYS A 355 -11.93 -14.89 33.76
N LEU A 356 -11.43 -15.96 33.13
CA LEU A 356 -10.04 -16.43 33.25
C LEU A 356 -9.48 -16.74 31.86
N GLY A 357 -8.65 -15.83 31.34
CA GLY A 357 -8.01 -15.98 30.04
C GLY A 357 -7.19 -14.75 29.66
N ALA A 358 -6.34 -14.92 28.65
CA ALA A 358 -5.50 -13.88 28.11
C ALA A 358 -5.20 -14.08 26.61
N ILE A 359 -4.82 -13.00 25.94
CA ILE A 359 -4.29 -13.02 24.58
C ILE A 359 -2.95 -12.28 24.61
N LEU A 360 -1.90 -12.95 24.14
CA LEU A 360 -0.55 -12.40 23.99
C LEU A 360 -0.40 -11.88 22.56
N ARG A 361 0.06 -10.63 22.46
CA ARG A 361 0.16 -9.87 21.22
C ARG A 361 1.55 -9.25 21.11
N GLU A 362 2.04 -9.15 19.89
CA GLU A 362 3.28 -8.41 19.63
C GLU A 362 3.13 -6.91 19.98
N ASP A 363 4.25 -6.27 20.26
CA ASP A 363 4.29 -4.84 20.51
C ASP A 363 4.53 -4.07 19.19
N PRO A 364 3.58 -3.22 18.75
CA PRO A 364 3.72 -2.48 17.49
C PRO A 364 4.89 -1.48 17.47
N ALA A 365 5.50 -1.19 18.61
CA ALA A 365 6.59 -0.22 18.75
C ALA A 365 7.95 -0.84 19.13
N GLN A 366 8.09 -2.17 19.14
CA GLN A 366 9.30 -2.86 19.60
C GLN A 366 10.56 -2.54 18.79
N ASN A 367 10.42 -2.36 17.46
CA ASN A 367 11.54 -2.14 16.53
C ASN A 367 11.40 -0.84 15.72
N MET A 368 10.97 0.23 16.37
CA MET A 368 10.82 1.52 15.70
C MET A 368 12.15 2.25 15.55
N ARG A 369 12.27 2.99 14.46
CA ARG A 369 13.39 3.91 14.23
C ARG A 369 13.41 5.00 15.31
N SER A 370 14.61 5.35 15.78
CA SER A 370 14.79 6.48 16.69
C SER A 370 14.23 7.77 16.08
N GLY A 371 13.39 8.48 16.85
CA GLY A 371 12.73 9.72 16.44
C GLY A 371 11.33 9.54 15.85
N ASP A 372 10.97 8.34 15.37
CA ASP A 372 9.59 8.04 14.97
C ASP A 372 8.71 7.93 16.24
N VAL A 373 7.48 8.45 16.18
CA VAL A 373 6.54 8.44 17.31
C VAL A 373 5.36 7.53 17.00
N ALA A 374 5.19 6.47 17.80
CA ALA A 374 3.97 5.64 17.76
C ALA A 374 2.96 6.11 18.80
N LEU A 375 1.73 6.32 18.35
CA LEU A 375 0.60 6.67 19.21
C LEU A 375 -0.70 6.10 18.64
N PRO A 376 -1.69 5.71 19.47
CA PRO A 376 -3.04 5.46 18.96
C PRO A 376 -3.61 6.76 18.38
N ALA A 377 -4.38 6.68 17.31
CA ALA A 377 -5.04 7.84 16.73
C ALA A 377 -5.93 8.59 17.74
N ALA A 378 -6.46 7.89 18.75
CA ALA A 378 -7.16 8.51 19.88
C ALA A 378 -6.32 9.54 20.67
N THR A 379 -5.00 9.36 20.75
CA THR A 379 -4.11 10.33 21.42
C THR A 379 -4.08 11.67 20.69
N LEU A 380 -4.22 11.69 19.36
CA LEU A 380 -4.31 12.94 18.60
C LEU A 380 -5.56 13.75 18.98
N MET A 381 -6.65 13.08 19.37
CA MET A 381 -7.90 13.72 19.80
C MET A 381 -7.89 14.13 21.27
N ALA A 382 -6.89 13.70 22.04
CA ALA A 382 -6.79 14.02 23.46
C ALA A 382 -6.32 15.46 23.67
N GLN A 383 -6.58 15.98 24.88
CA GLN A 383 -6.04 17.26 25.30
C GLN A 383 -4.57 17.13 25.70
N ASN A 384 -3.72 17.99 25.14
CA ASN A 384 -2.35 18.17 25.59
C ASN A 384 -2.36 18.83 26.98
N PRO A 385 -1.86 18.16 28.03
CA PRO A 385 -1.92 18.67 29.39
C PRO A 385 -0.98 19.86 29.63
N LEU A 386 -0.04 20.13 28.71
CA LEU A 386 0.90 21.25 28.83
C LEU A 386 0.36 22.54 28.22
N THR A 387 -0.36 22.46 27.09
CA THR A 387 -0.89 23.61 26.36
C THR A 387 -2.38 23.84 26.60
N GLY A 388 -3.12 22.79 26.95
CA GLY A 388 -4.59 22.78 27.00
C GLY A 388 -5.27 22.63 25.64
N ASN A 389 -4.52 22.57 24.53
CA ASN A 389 -5.07 22.35 23.20
C ASN A 389 -5.28 20.85 22.89
N CYS A 390 -5.96 20.54 21.80
CA CYS A 390 -5.95 19.20 21.22
C CYS A 390 -4.55 18.85 20.69
N VAL A 391 -4.07 17.62 20.93
CA VAL A 391 -2.74 17.15 20.49
C VAL A 391 -2.59 17.25 18.97
N PHE A 392 -3.63 16.96 18.19
CA PHE A 392 -3.57 17.06 16.73
C PHE A 392 -3.36 18.49 16.24
N LYS A 393 -3.99 19.46 16.91
CA LYS A 393 -3.83 20.89 16.61
C LYS A 393 -2.41 21.34 16.90
N ASP A 394 -1.85 20.90 18.03
CA ASP A 394 -0.46 21.19 18.40
C ASP A 394 0.53 20.55 17.40
N LEU A 395 0.29 19.31 16.97
CA LEU A 395 1.08 18.63 15.94
C LEU A 395 1.10 19.41 14.61
N LEU A 396 -0.07 19.81 14.11
CA LEU A 396 -0.16 20.54 12.83
C LEU A 396 0.43 21.95 12.93
N LYS A 397 0.31 22.61 14.09
CA LYS A 397 0.98 23.89 14.35
C LYS A 397 2.50 23.74 14.32
N GLU A 398 3.05 22.69 14.93
CA GLU A 398 4.49 22.42 14.89
C GLU A 398 4.97 22.09 13.46
N LEU A 399 4.19 21.30 12.72
CA LEU A 399 4.47 20.98 11.33
C LEU A 399 4.46 22.22 10.43
N SER A 400 3.54 23.17 10.65
CA SER A 400 3.49 24.40 9.83
C SER A 400 4.69 25.31 10.03
N HIS A 401 5.40 25.21 11.15
CA HIS A 401 6.67 25.93 11.38
C HIS A 401 7.87 25.33 10.63
N SER A 402 7.81 24.06 10.25
CA SER A 402 8.91 23.32 9.60
C SER A 402 8.64 22.94 8.15
N SER A 403 7.37 23.03 7.71
CA SER A 403 6.93 22.73 6.36
C SER A 403 7.13 23.90 5.40
N CYS A 404 7.39 23.59 4.13
CA CYS A 404 7.34 24.56 3.03
C CYS A 404 5.93 24.71 2.42
N LEU A 405 4.96 23.91 2.88
CA LEU A 405 3.56 23.98 2.45
C LEU A 405 2.78 24.99 3.29
N GLU A 406 1.79 25.62 2.66
CA GLU A 406 0.75 26.36 3.39
C GLU A 406 -0.09 25.41 4.25
N THR A 407 -0.72 25.95 5.29
CA THR A 407 -1.40 25.13 6.32
C THR A 407 -2.55 24.28 5.76
N PRO A 408 -3.43 24.79 4.87
CA PRO A 408 -4.49 23.97 4.27
C PRO A 408 -3.95 22.76 3.49
N GLU A 409 -2.94 22.97 2.65
CA GLU A 409 -2.30 21.95 1.83
C GLU A 409 -1.58 20.90 2.69
N LEU A 410 -0.94 21.33 3.77
CA LEU A 410 -0.32 20.43 4.75
C LEU A 410 -1.37 19.50 5.39
N ILE A 411 -2.52 20.04 5.79
CA ILE A 411 -3.61 19.26 6.38
C ILE A 411 -4.16 18.25 5.37
N GLU A 412 -4.40 18.69 4.13
CA GLU A 412 -4.83 17.81 3.05
C GLU A 412 -3.84 16.68 2.78
N GLU A 413 -2.53 16.96 2.80
CA GLU A 413 -1.49 15.94 2.60
C GLU A 413 -1.43 14.96 3.79
N TRP A 414 -1.61 15.46 5.02
CA TRP A 414 -1.66 14.62 6.21
C TRP A 414 -2.83 13.62 6.13
N PHE A 415 -4.03 14.09 5.78
CA PHE A 415 -5.19 13.21 5.59
C PHE A 415 -5.04 12.30 4.36
N SER A 416 -4.40 12.76 3.29
CA SER A 416 -4.12 11.92 2.12
C SER A 416 -3.15 10.78 2.46
N ALA A 417 -2.13 11.04 3.30
CA ALA A 417 -1.23 10.03 3.83
C ALA A 417 -2.00 9.00 4.68
N LEU A 418 -2.88 9.45 5.59
CA LEU A 418 -3.76 8.56 6.35
C LEU A 418 -4.70 7.75 5.44
N GLY A 419 -5.24 8.38 4.39
CA GLY A 419 -6.08 7.73 3.39
C GLY A 419 -5.38 6.58 2.68
N ARG A 420 -4.15 6.82 2.21
CA ARG A 420 -3.30 5.79 1.58
C ARG A 420 -2.94 4.67 2.56
N LEU A 421 -2.58 5.01 3.80
CA LEU A 421 -2.11 4.05 4.80
C LEU A 421 -3.21 3.23 5.48
N LEU A 422 -4.45 3.72 5.54
CA LEU A 422 -5.54 3.05 6.28
C LEU A 422 -6.80 2.83 5.44
N PHE A 423 -7.31 3.86 4.75
CA PHE A 423 -8.62 3.77 4.06
C PHE A 423 -8.56 2.81 2.88
N VAL A 424 -7.51 2.92 2.06
CA VAL A 424 -7.31 2.03 0.91
C VAL A 424 -7.20 0.57 1.38
N PRO A 425 -6.26 0.18 2.27
CA PRO A 425 -6.17 -1.20 2.77
C PRO A 425 -7.43 -1.73 3.45
N ALA A 426 -8.07 -0.92 4.31
CA ALA A 426 -9.29 -1.36 5.01
C ALA A 426 -10.45 -1.59 4.04
N SER A 427 -10.58 -0.74 3.01
CA SER A 427 -11.59 -0.92 1.96
C SER A 427 -11.29 -2.14 1.08
N ALA A 428 -10.01 -2.39 0.75
CA ALA A 428 -9.60 -3.52 -0.07
C ALA A 428 -9.81 -4.87 0.64
N LEU A 429 -9.47 -4.98 1.93
CA LEU A 429 -9.76 -6.17 2.73
C LEU A 429 -11.26 -6.46 2.79
N LEU A 430 -12.09 -5.42 2.93
CA LEU A 430 -13.53 -5.56 2.93
C LEU A 430 -14.09 -5.96 1.55
N ALA A 431 -13.58 -5.34 0.48
CA ALA A 431 -14.10 -5.46 -0.87
C ALA A 431 -13.61 -6.72 -1.60
N ARG A 432 -12.34 -7.10 -1.44
CA ARG A 432 -11.73 -8.25 -2.15
C ARG A 432 -11.76 -9.53 -1.32
N TRP A 433 -11.69 -9.40 0.01
CA TRP A 433 -11.57 -10.54 0.91
C TRP A 433 -12.79 -10.74 1.83
N GLY A 434 -13.73 -9.78 1.88
CA GLY A 434 -14.89 -9.88 2.76
C GLY A 434 -14.50 -9.80 4.25
N ILE A 435 -13.41 -9.11 4.59
CA ILE A 435 -12.94 -8.95 5.96
C ILE A 435 -13.15 -7.51 6.42
N ALA A 436 -14.06 -7.34 7.38
CA ALA A 436 -14.27 -6.06 8.04
C ALA A 436 -13.35 -5.93 9.26
N LEU A 437 -12.43 -4.97 9.18
CA LEU A 437 -11.67 -4.51 10.33
C LEU A 437 -12.49 -3.53 11.17
N GLU A 438 -12.08 -3.31 12.41
CA GLU A 438 -12.65 -2.27 13.29
C GLU A 438 -11.59 -1.19 13.57
N PRO A 439 -11.27 -0.31 12.60
CA PRO A 439 -10.25 0.72 12.72
C PRO A 439 -10.72 1.91 13.58
N HIS A 440 -11.19 1.61 14.78
CA HIS A 440 -11.53 2.61 15.79
C HIS A 440 -10.26 3.36 16.23
N PRO A 441 -10.30 4.65 16.63
CA PRO A 441 -9.11 5.42 17.00
C PRO A 441 -8.20 4.79 18.07
N GLN A 442 -8.77 3.95 18.93
CA GLN A 442 -8.04 3.14 19.91
C GLN A 442 -7.27 1.96 19.28
N ASN A 443 -7.80 1.39 18.21
CA ASN A 443 -7.27 0.22 17.52
C ASN A 443 -6.35 0.57 16.34
N VAL A 444 -6.22 1.85 16.01
CA VAL A 444 -5.32 2.37 14.98
C VAL A 444 -4.13 3.02 15.67
N VAL A 445 -2.94 2.46 15.53
CA VAL A 445 -1.68 3.06 15.97
C VAL A 445 -0.99 3.69 14.76
N LEU A 446 -0.76 4.99 14.82
CA LEU A 446 -0.03 5.76 13.84
C LEU A 446 1.43 5.82 14.24
N VAL A 447 2.31 5.53 13.28
CA VAL A 447 3.72 5.88 13.35
C VAL A 447 3.92 7.17 12.58
N LEU A 448 4.26 8.23 13.31
CA LEU A 448 4.58 9.53 12.75
C LEU A 448 6.08 9.64 12.55
N ARG A 449 6.50 9.97 11.33
CA ARG A 449 7.88 10.35 11.01
C ARG A 449 7.91 11.83 10.70
N ASN A 450 8.67 12.59 11.47
CA ASN A 450 8.69 14.06 11.39
C ASN A 450 7.26 14.64 11.43
N GLY A 451 6.39 14.07 12.28
CA GLY A 451 4.98 14.47 12.42
C GLY A 451 4.00 14.02 11.32
N MET A 452 4.48 13.47 10.19
CA MET A 452 3.63 12.97 9.11
C MET A 452 3.33 11.46 9.25
N PRO A 453 2.13 10.98 8.88
CA PRO A 453 1.81 9.55 8.92
C PRO A 453 2.74 8.75 7.99
N HIS A 454 3.45 7.78 8.56
CA HIS A 454 4.43 6.95 7.85
C HIS A 454 4.05 5.47 7.84
N LYS A 455 3.57 4.93 8.97
CA LYS A 455 2.98 3.59 9.06
C LYS A 455 1.70 3.62 9.90
N VAL A 456 0.83 2.66 9.65
CA VAL A 456 -0.38 2.37 10.43
C VAL A 456 -0.32 0.92 10.89
N PHE A 457 -0.66 0.69 12.16
CA PHE A 457 -0.95 -0.63 12.69
C PHE A 457 -2.41 -0.72 13.13
N VAL A 458 -3.13 -1.74 12.69
CA VAL A 458 -4.47 -2.07 13.20
C VAL A 458 -4.38 -3.24 14.16
N ARG A 459 -4.99 -3.11 15.34
CA ARG A 459 -5.01 -4.15 16.39
C ARG A 459 -6.44 -4.56 16.76
N ASP A 460 -6.55 -5.54 17.67
CA ASP A 460 -7.80 -6.10 18.18
C ASP A 460 -8.57 -6.95 17.14
N LEU A 461 -7.89 -7.95 16.59
CA LEU A 461 -8.43 -8.82 15.53
C LEU A 461 -9.58 -9.71 15.99
N GLY A 462 -9.76 -9.90 17.30
CA GLY A 462 -10.96 -10.52 17.88
C GLY A 462 -12.25 -9.71 17.69
N GLY A 463 -12.16 -8.44 17.26
CA GLY A 463 -13.29 -7.57 16.92
C GLY A 463 -13.69 -7.60 15.43
N CYS A 464 -12.88 -8.21 14.56
CA CYS A 464 -13.12 -8.29 13.12
C CYS A 464 -14.39 -9.08 12.77
N ARG A 465 -14.87 -8.92 11.54
CA ARG A 465 -15.92 -9.77 10.96
C ARG A 465 -15.47 -10.31 9.62
N LEU A 466 -15.73 -11.59 9.37
CA LEU A 466 -15.44 -12.28 8.13
C LEU A 466 -16.78 -12.67 7.50
N TRP A 467 -16.93 -12.41 6.22
CA TRP A 467 -18.14 -12.76 5.48
C TRP A 467 -18.18 -14.26 5.22
N ALA A 468 -19.12 -14.95 5.87
CA ALA A 468 -19.24 -16.40 5.84
C ALA A 468 -19.45 -16.97 4.43
N LYS A 469 -20.10 -16.18 3.55
CA LYS A 469 -20.43 -16.52 2.16
C LYS A 469 -19.63 -15.68 1.15
N GLY A 470 -18.60 -15.00 1.63
CA GLY A 470 -17.82 -14.06 0.84
C GLY A 470 -16.62 -14.68 0.12
N PRO A 471 -15.78 -13.84 -0.51
CA PRO A 471 -14.65 -14.27 -1.33
C PRO A 471 -13.66 -15.17 -0.59
N LEU A 472 -13.45 -14.94 0.70
CA LEU A 472 -12.50 -15.70 1.52
C LEU A 472 -12.83 -17.20 1.57
N LEU A 473 -14.11 -17.59 1.47
CA LEU A 473 -14.53 -18.99 1.48
C LEU A 473 -13.95 -19.79 0.30
N GLU A 474 -13.78 -19.15 -0.85
CA GLU A 474 -13.28 -19.79 -2.06
C GLU A 474 -11.76 -19.74 -2.23
N HIS A 475 -11.10 -18.92 -1.41
CA HIS A 475 -9.67 -18.74 -1.42
C HIS A 475 -8.95 -19.82 -0.61
N SER A 476 -7.78 -20.28 -1.09
CA SER A 476 -7.01 -21.35 -0.42
C SER A 476 -6.58 -21.04 1.02
N VAL A 477 -6.47 -19.76 1.37
CA VAL A 477 -6.07 -19.29 2.72
C VAL A 477 -7.25 -19.15 3.69
N GLY A 478 -8.49 -19.15 3.18
CA GLY A 478 -9.66 -18.72 3.94
C GLY A 478 -10.60 -19.85 4.42
N GLN A 479 -10.61 -21.00 3.75
CA GLN A 479 -11.60 -22.04 4.03
C GLN A 479 -11.52 -22.60 5.46
N ASN A 480 -10.30 -22.83 5.95
CA ASN A 480 -10.12 -23.34 7.31
C ASN A 480 -10.62 -22.36 8.37
N ILE A 481 -10.40 -21.05 8.15
CA ILE A 481 -10.80 -20.05 9.14
C ILE A 481 -12.31 -19.84 9.17
N ILE A 482 -13.01 -19.85 8.03
CA ILE A 482 -14.48 -19.70 7.98
C ILE A 482 -15.16 -20.80 8.80
N ASN A 483 -14.69 -22.05 8.67
CA ASN A 483 -15.20 -23.16 9.47
C ASN A 483 -14.86 -23.01 10.96
N GLU A 484 -13.62 -22.62 11.29
CA GLU A 484 -13.20 -22.42 12.68
C GLU A 484 -14.00 -21.33 13.40
N ILE A 485 -14.44 -20.27 12.70
CA ILE A 485 -15.19 -19.16 13.31
C ILE A 485 -16.71 -19.31 13.23
N ALA A 486 -17.21 -20.35 12.58
CA ALA A 486 -18.65 -20.58 12.42
C ALA A 486 -19.37 -20.56 13.78
N GLY A 487 -20.54 -19.93 13.83
CA GLY A 487 -21.33 -19.77 15.06
C GLY A 487 -20.76 -18.78 16.08
N THR A 488 -19.62 -18.16 15.81
CA THR A 488 -19.06 -17.10 16.67
C THR A 488 -19.41 -15.72 16.16
N ALA A 489 -19.22 -14.70 17.02
CA ALA A 489 -19.41 -13.31 16.63
C ALA A 489 -18.47 -12.84 15.51
N LEU A 490 -17.40 -13.59 15.16
CA LEU A 490 -16.51 -13.23 14.03
C LEU A 490 -17.16 -13.49 12.66
N SER A 491 -18.18 -14.34 12.59
CA SER A 491 -18.87 -14.68 11.34
C SER A 491 -20.00 -13.69 11.07
N GLU A 492 -20.09 -13.15 9.85
CA GLU A 492 -21.20 -12.31 9.38
C GLU A 492 -21.76 -12.86 8.08
N ASP A 493 -23.08 -12.89 7.95
CA ASP A 493 -23.79 -13.38 6.75
C ASP A 493 -24.25 -12.23 5.85
N ASP A 494 -24.44 -11.03 6.43
CA ASP A 494 -24.97 -9.86 5.74
C ASP A 494 -23.83 -8.92 5.31
N ALA A 495 -23.64 -8.80 3.99
CA ALA A 495 -22.62 -7.97 3.41
C ALA A 495 -22.79 -6.47 3.73
N VAL A 496 -24.02 -5.99 3.95
CA VAL A 496 -24.28 -4.59 4.32
C VAL A 496 -23.82 -4.33 5.75
N ARG A 497 -24.17 -5.20 6.71
CA ARG A 497 -23.69 -5.10 8.10
C ARG A 497 -22.17 -5.22 8.18
N LEU A 498 -21.59 -6.09 7.37
CA LEU A 498 -20.14 -6.22 7.23
C LEU A 498 -19.49 -4.90 6.82
N VAL A 499 -20.04 -4.20 5.81
CA VAL A 499 -19.53 -2.89 5.39
C VAL A 499 -19.68 -1.86 6.50
N ASP A 500 -20.84 -1.80 7.15
CA ASP A 500 -21.11 -0.83 8.21
C ASP A 500 -20.21 -1.04 9.44
N LYS A 501 -19.78 -2.29 9.69
CA LYS A 501 -18.82 -2.64 10.74
C LYS A 501 -17.44 -1.98 10.54
N THR A 502 -17.03 -1.73 9.30
CA THR A 502 -15.79 -0.99 8.99
C THR A 502 -16.07 0.51 8.81
N PHE A 503 -17.15 0.86 8.11
CA PHE A 503 -17.44 2.23 7.71
C PHE A 503 -17.70 3.14 8.92
N TYR A 504 -18.48 2.69 9.90
CA TYR A 504 -18.77 3.46 11.11
C TYR A 504 -17.50 3.83 11.90
N PRO A 505 -16.63 2.90 12.32
CA PRO A 505 -15.42 3.26 13.06
C PRO A 505 -14.42 4.07 12.22
N LEU A 506 -14.27 3.77 10.93
CA LEU A 506 -13.32 4.45 10.06
C LEU A 506 -13.71 5.91 9.79
N VAL A 507 -14.98 6.19 9.52
CA VAL A 507 -15.42 7.52 9.09
C VAL A 507 -16.05 8.31 10.23
N THR A 508 -16.94 7.69 11.02
CA THR A 508 -17.60 8.39 12.12
C THR A 508 -16.68 8.56 13.33
N ASN A 509 -16.00 7.49 13.76
CA ASN A 509 -15.18 7.57 14.98
C ASN A 509 -13.77 8.13 14.74
N LEU A 510 -13.16 7.85 13.59
CA LEU A 510 -11.81 8.33 13.27
C LEU A 510 -11.82 9.62 12.44
N TYR A 511 -12.26 9.57 11.18
CA TYR A 511 -12.14 10.70 10.25
C TYR A 511 -12.83 11.97 10.75
N ARG A 512 -14.14 11.88 11.06
CA ARG A 512 -14.93 13.04 11.50
C ARG A 512 -14.39 13.63 12.80
N ASN A 513 -13.96 12.81 13.75
CA ASN A 513 -13.42 13.31 15.01
C ASN A 513 -12.06 14.01 14.82
N LEU A 514 -11.20 13.52 13.93
CA LEU A 514 -9.96 14.23 13.58
C LEU A 514 -10.24 15.58 12.91
N LEU A 515 -11.23 15.66 12.01
CA LEU A 515 -11.66 16.93 11.41
C LEU A 515 -12.21 17.90 12.47
N ASN A 516 -13.04 17.39 13.38
CA ASN A 516 -13.64 18.19 14.45
C ASN A 516 -12.59 18.82 15.39
N CYS A 517 -11.41 18.20 15.54
CA CYS A 517 -10.30 18.78 16.30
C CYS A 517 -9.71 20.06 15.69
N LEU A 518 -9.95 20.31 14.39
CA LEU A 518 -9.29 21.38 13.64
C LEU A 518 -10.18 22.59 13.36
N PHE A 519 -11.50 22.49 13.55
CA PHE A 519 -12.47 23.56 13.29
C PHE A 519 -12.36 24.16 11.87
N LEU A 520 -12.19 23.28 10.87
CA LEU A 520 -12.03 23.68 9.47
C LEU A 520 -13.31 24.26 8.88
N GLU A 521 -13.15 25.14 7.89
CA GLU A 521 -14.27 25.59 7.07
C GLU A 521 -14.81 24.47 6.18
N LYS A 522 -16.08 24.58 5.77
CA LYS A 522 -16.76 23.56 4.99
C LYS A 522 -16.02 23.19 3.70
N HIS A 523 -15.52 24.19 2.97
CA HIS A 523 -14.80 23.97 1.71
C HIS A 523 -13.50 23.18 1.91
N GLN A 524 -12.76 23.43 2.99
CA GLN A 524 -11.54 22.68 3.33
C GLN A 524 -11.84 21.22 3.64
N VAL A 525 -12.95 20.96 4.34
CA VAL A 525 -13.43 19.59 4.59
C VAL A 525 -13.83 18.90 3.27
N GLU A 526 -14.50 19.61 2.37
CA GLU A 526 -14.88 19.12 1.04
C GLU A 526 -13.64 18.77 0.20
N ASP A 527 -12.57 19.57 0.24
CA ASP A 527 -11.30 19.30 -0.46
C ASP A 527 -10.58 18.05 0.08
N ILE A 528 -10.47 17.93 1.40
CA ILE A 528 -9.91 16.73 2.06
C ILE A 528 -10.73 15.48 1.71
N SER A 529 -12.06 15.59 1.83
CA SER A 529 -12.98 14.48 1.53
C SER A 529 -12.89 14.06 0.07
N THR A 530 -12.73 15.03 -0.83
CA THR A 530 -12.54 14.79 -2.26
C THR A 530 -11.27 14.00 -2.53
N LYS A 531 -10.14 14.34 -1.90
CA LYS A 531 -8.88 13.57 -2.04
C LYS A 531 -9.03 12.14 -1.52
N LEU A 532 -9.67 11.95 -0.37
CA LEU A 532 -9.92 10.62 0.18
C LEU A 532 -10.84 9.78 -0.72
N ALA A 533 -11.91 10.38 -1.25
CA ALA A 533 -12.80 9.71 -2.18
C ALA A 533 -12.10 9.31 -3.49
N HIS A 534 -11.16 10.12 -3.98
CA HIS A 534 -10.33 9.76 -5.14
C HIS A 534 -9.47 8.52 -4.86
N LEU A 535 -8.87 8.41 -3.66
CA LEU A 535 -8.08 7.23 -3.28
C LEU A 535 -8.95 5.96 -3.22
N LEU A 536 -10.13 6.05 -2.60
CA LEU A 536 -11.09 4.94 -2.54
C LEU A 536 -11.60 4.53 -3.93
N ALA A 537 -11.91 5.51 -4.79
CA ALA A 537 -12.31 5.23 -6.17
C ALA A 537 -11.16 4.60 -6.98
N GLY A 538 -9.91 5.02 -6.74
CA GLY A 538 -8.73 4.42 -7.36
C GLY A 538 -8.60 2.93 -7.02
N GLU A 539 -8.80 2.57 -5.74
CA GLU A 539 -8.78 1.16 -5.33
C GLU A 539 -9.95 0.36 -5.91
N TYR A 540 -11.15 0.95 -6.02
CA TYR A 540 -12.28 0.34 -6.74
C TYR A 540 -11.92 0.00 -8.19
N TRP A 541 -11.37 0.97 -8.94
CA TRP A 541 -11.03 0.78 -10.35
C TRP A 541 -9.90 -0.24 -10.52
N ARG A 542 -8.90 -0.21 -9.65
CA ARG A 542 -7.82 -1.20 -9.62
C ARG A 542 -8.36 -2.61 -9.34
N SER A 543 -9.21 -2.76 -8.33
CA SER A 543 -9.87 -4.04 -8.01
C SER A 543 -10.77 -4.55 -9.14
N ARG A 544 -11.52 -3.68 -9.81
CA ARG A 544 -12.35 -4.02 -10.98
C ARG A 544 -11.51 -4.44 -12.19
N ALA A 545 -10.40 -3.74 -12.44
CA ALA A 545 -9.50 -4.02 -13.57
C ALA A 545 -8.69 -5.30 -13.40
N ALA A 546 -8.52 -5.78 -12.16
CA ALA A 546 -7.88 -7.06 -11.86
C ALA A 546 -8.69 -8.25 -12.40
N LYS A 547 -10.00 -8.10 -12.66
CA LYS A 547 -10.92 -9.20 -13.02
C LYS A 547 -10.85 -10.37 -12.02
N PHE A 548 -10.49 -10.07 -10.78
CA PHE A 548 -10.37 -11.03 -9.70
C PHE A 548 -11.73 -11.70 -9.43
N GLY A 549 -11.73 -13.02 -9.30
CA GLY A 549 -12.94 -13.78 -9.00
C GLY A 549 -14.03 -13.71 -10.08
N SER A 550 -13.75 -13.22 -11.29
CA SER A 550 -14.79 -13.12 -12.34
C SER A 550 -15.30 -14.47 -12.85
N GLU A 551 -14.50 -15.51 -12.66
CA GLU A 551 -14.78 -16.90 -13.03
C GLU A 551 -15.25 -17.73 -11.83
N SER A 552 -15.48 -17.07 -10.69
CA SER A 552 -15.96 -17.69 -9.46
C SER A 552 -17.43 -18.10 -9.57
N PRO A 553 -17.82 -19.26 -9.00
CA PRO A 553 -19.22 -19.67 -8.88
C PRO A 553 -19.96 -18.97 -7.72
N MET A 554 -19.40 -17.93 -7.10
CA MET A 554 -20.04 -17.17 -6.02
C MET A 554 -21.43 -16.67 -6.40
N GLN A 555 -22.33 -16.67 -5.42
CA GLN A 555 -23.72 -16.21 -5.61
C GLN A 555 -23.81 -14.71 -5.93
N THR A 556 -22.98 -13.89 -5.28
CA THR A 556 -22.82 -12.47 -5.61
C THR A 556 -21.53 -12.29 -6.37
N SER A 557 -21.61 -11.71 -7.56
CA SER A 557 -20.41 -11.49 -8.36
C SER A 557 -19.46 -10.52 -7.64
N MET A 558 -18.16 -10.67 -7.87
CA MET A 558 -17.17 -9.77 -7.29
C MET A 558 -17.46 -8.31 -7.68
N GLU A 559 -17.87 -8.04 -8.92
CA GLU A 559 -18.17 -6.68 -9.39
C GLU A 559 -19.35 -6.04 -8.64
N GLU A 560 -20.43 -6.80 -8.38
CA GLU A 560 -21.55 -6.33 -7.57
C GLU A 560 -21.13 -6.05 -6.12
N HIS A 561 -20.28 -6.92 -5.54
CA HIS A 561 -19.78 -6.72 -4.19
C HIS A 561 -18.85 -5.50 -4.08
N LEU A 562 -17.93 -5.30 -5.04
CA LEU A 562 -17.11 -4.09 -5.12
C LEU A 562 -18.01 -2.84 -5.16
N LEU A 563 -19.05 -2.84 -6.01
CA LEU A 563 -19.98 -1.72 -6.11
C LEU A 563 -20.80 -1.52 -4.81
N LEU A 564 -21.14 -2.59 -4.10
CA LEU A 564 -21.78 -2.51 -2.78
C LEU A 564 -20.87 -1.79 -1.77
N VAL A 565 -19.61 -2.23 -1.65
CA VAL A 565 -18.65 -1.67 -0.68
C VAL A 565 -18.36 -0.19 -1.00
N TYR A 566 -17.83 0.08 -2.20
CA TYR A 566 -17.42 1.44 -2.56
C TYR A 566 -18.60 2.38 -2.81
N GLY A 567 -19.71 1.86 -3.35
CA GLY A 567 -20.94 2.63 -3.54
C GLY A 567 -21.62 3.01 -2.22
N ARG A 568 -21.38 2.27 -1.14
CA ARG A 568 -21.80 2.64 0.21
C ARG A 568 -20.82 3.63 0.86
N LEU A 569 -19.51 3.39 0.75
CA LEU A 569 -18.46 4.29 1.25
C LEU A 569 -18.51 5.69 0.61
N LEU A 570 -18.87 5.80 -0.66
CA LEU A 570 -19.00 7.06 -1.41
C LEU A 570 -20.46 7.47 -1.68
N GLY A 571 -21.43 6.77 -1.08
CA GLY A 571 -22.85 7.10 -1.17
C GLY A 571 -23.23 8.26 -0.25
N SER A 572 -24.50 8.66 -0.25
CA SER A 572 -24.98 9.80 0.55
C SER A 572 -25.21 9.51 2.04
N LYS A 573 -25.30 8.22 2.40
CA LYS A 573 -25.68 7.78 3.75
C LYS A 573 -24.48 7.23 4.51
N LEU A 574 -24.17 7.85 5.64
CA LEU A 574 -23.22 7.34 6.63
C LEU A 574 -23.99 6.60 7.73
N PRO A 575 -23.74 5.29 7.95
CA PRO A 575 -24.30 4.59 9.10
C PRO A 575 -23.74 5.18 10.40
N VAL A 576 -24.63 5.48 11.33
CA VAL A 576 -24.30 5.91 12.69
C VAL A 576 -24.95 4.96 13.66
N LYS A 577 -24.14 4.29 14.47
CA LYS A 577 -24.63 3.30 15.43
C LYS A 577 -25.43 3.96 16.55
N ARG A 578 -26.60 3.41 16.86
CA ARG A 578 -27.49 3.89 17.95
C ARG A 578 -27.06 3.38 19.31
N ILE A 579 -25.86 3.75 19.77
CA ILE A 579 -25.28 3.17 20.99
C ILE A 579 -26.12 3.51 22.24
N LEU A 580 -26.58 4.75 22.41
CA LEU A 580 -27.46 5.15 23.50
C LEU A 580 -28.84 4.51 23.35
N GLY A 581 -29.39 4.46 22.13
CA GLY A 581 -30.66 3.80 21.84
C GLY A 581 -30.66 2.31 22.21
N MET A 582 -29.60 1.59 21.82
CA MET A 582 -29.40 0.18 22.16
C MET A 582 -29.23 -0.05 23.66
N ARG A 583 -28.66 0.90 24.41
CA ARG A 583 -28.60 0.83 25.88
C ARG A 583 -29.98 0.98 26.50
N LEU A 584 -30.75 1.95 26.02
CA LEU A 584 -32.11 2.23 26.48
C LEU A 584 -33.04 1.04 26.27
N SER A 585 -32.93 0.32 25.15
CA SER A 585 -33.76 -0.84 24.84
C SER A 585 -33.22 -2.17 25.40
N GLY A 586 -32.02 -2.18 25.99
CA GLY A 586 -31.35 -3.41 26.44
C GLY A 586 -30.73 -4.26 25.32
N ALA A 587 -30.86 -3.85 24.06
CA ALA A 587 -30.36 -4.53 22.86
C ALA A 587 -28.86 -4.26 22.59
N VAL A 588 -28.01 -4.26 23.62
CA VAL A 588 -26.60 -3.83 23.52
C VAL A 588 -25.76 -4.72 22.59
N THR A 589 -26.23 -5.94 22.31
CA THR A 589 -25.62 -6.88 21.35
C THR A 589 -26.10 -6.70 19.90
N GLU A 590 -27.23 -6.03 19.68
CA GLU A 590 -27.76 -5.76 18.35
C GLU A 590 -26.93 -4.68 17.63
N GLN A 591 -27.09 -4.54 16.32
CA GLN A 591 -26.37 -3.52 15.53
C GLN A 591 -27.41 -2.62 14.87
N GLU A 592 -27.96 -1.69 15.65
CA GLU A 592 -28.89 -0.68 15.13
C GLU A 592 -28.15 0.55 14.62
N TYR A 593 -28.59 1.05 13.46
CA TYR A 593 -28.03 2.24 12.82
C TYR A 593 -29.12 3.22 12.43
N VAL A 594 -28.82 4.51 12.59
CA VAL A 594 -29.44 5.60 11.83
C VAL A 594 -28.48 6.08 10.76
N PHE A 595 -28.95 6.97 9.88
CA PHE A 595 -28.15 7.50 8.78
C PHE A 595 -28.03 9.01 8.86
N ASP A 596 -26.79 9.47 8.68
CA ASP A 596 -26.39 10.87 8.55
C ASP A 596 -25.79 11.13 7.15
N GLN A 597 -25.50 12.38 6.81
CA GLN A 597 -24.82 12.74 5.55
C GLN A 597 -23.39 12.23 5.54
N ASN A 598 -23.00 11.56 4.46
CA ASN A 598 -21.64 11.08 4.31
C ASN A 598 -20.70 12.20 3.83
N PRO A 599 -19.65 12.56 4.59
CA PRO A 599 -18.68 13.56 4.12
C PRO A 599 -17.91 13.09 2.86
N LEU A 600 -17.86 11.79 2.60
CA LEU A 600 -17.19 11.20 1.43
C LEU A 600 -18.14 11.01 0.22
N GLU A 601 -19.31 11.66 0.19
CA GLU A 601 -20.31 11.48 -0.87
C GLU A 601 -19.80 11.94 -2.25
N LEU A 602 -19.20 11.02 -3.00
CA LEU A 602 -18.67 11.25 -4.35
C LEU A 602 -18.88 10.02 -5.25
N LYS A 603 -20.06 9.40 -5.17
CA LYS A 603 -20.42 8.18 -5.94
C LYS A 603 -20.18 8.31 -7.45
N ALA A 604 -20.23 9.54 -7.99
CA ALA A 604 -19.91 9.81 -9.39
C ALA A 604 -18.51 9.32 -9.80
N PHE A 605 -17.54 9.27 -8.87
CA PHE A 605 -16.17 8.80 -9.15
C PHE A 605 -16.08 7.31 -9.49
N LEU A 606 -17.12 6.54 -9.17
CA LEU A 606 -17.24 5.13 -9.51
C LEU A 606 -17.85 4.90 -10.91
N SER A 607 -18.16 5.97 -11.64
CA SER A 607 -18.75 5.91 -12.98
C SER A 607 -17.73 6.20 -14.08
N GLN A 608 -17.85 5.50 -15.20
CA GLN A 608 -17.05 5.77 -16.40
C GLN A 608 -17.26 7.21 -16.90
N LYS A 609 -18.47 7.77 -16.79
CA LYS A 609 -18.77 9.16 -17.20
C LYS A 609 -17.86 10.18 -16.52
N HIS A 610 -17.59 10.01 -15.22
CA HIS A 610 -16.68 10.89 -14.51
C HIS A 610 -15.24 10.76 -15.02
N LEU A 611 -14.81 9.53 -15.33
CA LEU A 611 -13.50 9.28 -15.92
C LEU A 611 -13.36 10.01 -17.27
N TYR A 612 -14.38 9.95 -18.12
CA TYR A 612 -14.43 10.66 -19.41
C TYR A 612 -14.42 12.19 -19.26
N GLY A 613 -15.22 12.75 -18.35
CA GLY A 613 -15.29 14.20 -18.14
C GLY A 613 -13.96 14.82 -17.68
N LYS A 614 -13.06 14.03 -17.10
CA LYS A 614 -11.69 14.50 -16.76
C LYS A 614 -10.84 14.73 -18.01
N ILE A 615 -11.04 13.95 -19.07
CA ILE A 615 -10.26 13.98 -20.33
C ILE A 615 -10.55 15.26 -21.12
N GLU A 616 -11.75 15.80 -21.03
CA GLU A 616 -12.14 17.02 -21.78
C GLU A 616 -11.25 18.22 -21.44
N ARG A 617 -10.63 18.27 -20.25
CA ARG A 617 -9.81 19.41 -19.82
C ARG A 617 -8.52 19.59 -20.61
N SER A 618 -7.94 18.50 -21.11
CA SER A 618 -6.66 18.52 -21.82
C SER A 618 -6.78 18.12 -23.29
N ILE A 619 -8.01 17.98 -23.80
CA ILE A 619 -8.24 17.48 -25.16
C ILE A 619 -7.74 18.46 -26.22
N ASP A 620 -8.03 19.77 -26.09
CA ASP A 620 -7.59 20.80 -27.05
C ASP A 620 -6.06 20.88 -27.13
N TRP A 621 -5.40 20.77 -25.97
CA TRP A 621 -3.94 20.71 -25.90
C TRP A 621 -3.41 19.45 -26.60
N ALA A 622 -4.02 18.28 -26.33
CA ALA A 622 -3.61 17.03 -26.94
C ALA A 622 -3.84 17.03 -28.47
N GLU A 623 -4.95 17.61 -28.94
CA GLU A 623 -5.25 17.77 -30.36
C GLU A 623 -4.19 18.62 -31.06
N SER A 624 -3.85 19.77 -30.49
CA SER A 624 -2.79 20.63 -31.01
C SER A 624 -1.44 19.90 -31.07
N CYS A 625 -1.06 19.20 -29.99
CA CYS A 625 0.18 18.44 -29.94
C CYS A 625 0.25 17.32 -30.98
N VAL A 626 -0.80 16.51 -31.09
CA VAL A 626 -0.84 15.39 -32.05
C VAL A 626 -0.91 15.94 -33.48
N HIS A 627 -1.70 16.96 -33.75
CA HIS A 627 -1.81 17.59 -35.07
C HIS A 627 -0.46 18.11 -35.55
N ASN A 628 0.29 18.84 -34.71
CA ASN A 628 1.61 19.35 -35.06
C ASN A 628 2.60 18.21 -35.37
N ARG A 629 2.60 17.14 -34.56
CA ARG A 629 3.47 15.97 -34.78
C ARG A 629 3.13 15.23 -36.07
N VAL A 630 1.83 15.04 -36.34
CA VAL A 630 1.35 14.38 -37.57
C VAL A 630 1.71 15.20 -38.79
N ASN A 631 1.49 16.52 -38.80
CA ASN A 631 1.81 17.37 -39.95
C ASN A 631 3.32 17.42 -40.22
N ALA A 632 4.15 17.49 -39.17
CA ALA A 632 5.59 17.44 -39.33
C ALA A 632 6.04 16.11 -39.96
N ALA A 633 5.55 14.98 -39.42
CA ALA A 633 5.86 13.66 -39.98
C ALA A 633 5.31 13.48 -41.41
N ALA A 634 4.10 13.96 -41.70
CA ALA A 634 3.48 13.86 -43.02
C ALA A 634 4.26 14.66 -44.07
N LYS A 635 4.77 15.84 -43.70
CA LYS A 635 5.64 16.65 -44.56
C LYS A 635 6.94 15.91 -44.88
N ASP A 636 7.57 15.31 -43.86
CA ASP A 636 8.82 14.57 -44.04
C ASP A 636 8.62 13.27 -44.86
N GLU A 637 7.44 12.65 -44.75
CA GLU A 637 7.07 11.43 -45.48
C GLU A 637 6.42 11.70 -46.86
N GLY A 638 6.17 12.95 -47.22
CA GLY A 638 5.56 13.32 -48.50
C GLY A 638 4.08 12.95 -48.65
N LEU A 639 3.33 12.94 -47.55
CA LEU A 639 1.93 12.49 -47.49
C LEU A 639 0.93 13.64 -47.64
N SER A 640 -0.21 13.36 -48.29
CA SER A 640 -1.32 14.31 -48.47
C SER A 640 -2.37 14.20 -47.35
N GLU A 641 -3.26 15.19 -47.22
CA GLU A 641 -4.38 15.13 -46.26
C GLU A 641 -5.30 13.91 -46.50
N SER A 642 -5.50 13.52 -47.76
CA SER A 642 -6.27 12.32 -48.11
C SER A 642 -5.61 11.03 -47.62
N ASP A 643 -4.28 10.97 -47.58
CA ASP A 643 -3.55 9.81 -47.06
C ASP A 643 -3.75 9.69 -45.53
N LEU A 644 -3.71 10.83 -44.83
CA LEU A 644 -3.90 10.89 -43.38
C LEU A 644 -5.32 10.50 -42.94
N ALA A 645 -6.33 10.63 -43.80
CA ALA A 645 -7.70 10.26 -43.49
C ALA A 645 -7.84 8.78 -43.06
N VAL A 646 -6.98 7.90 -43.60
CA VAL A 646 -6.91 6.47 -43.24
C VAL A 646 -6.54 6.28 -41.77
N LEU A 647 -5.72 7.18 -41.21
CA LEU A 647 -5.25 7.13 -39.82
C LEU A 647 -6.14 7.90 -38.85
N SER A 648 -7.27 8.46 -39.28
CA SER A 648 -8.15 9.31 -38.46
C SER A 648 -8.58 8.68 -37.12
N LYS A 649 -8.81 7.36 -37.08
CA LYS A 649 -9.13 6.63 -35.85
C LYS A 649 -7.94 6.53 -34.90
N ASP A 650 -6.76 6.25 -35.44
CA ASP A 650 -5.52 6.13 -34.66
C ASP A 650 -5.08 7.51 -34.13
N ILE A 651 -5.22 8.57 -34.93
CA ILE A 651 -5.00 9.95 -34.51
C ILE A 651 -5.90 10.29 -33.33
N ARG A 652 -7.22 10.05 -33.44
CA ARG A 652 -8.17 10.29 -32.35
C ARG A 652 -7.83 9.51 -31.09
N ASN A 653 -7.54 8.22 -31.21
CA ASN A 653 -7.17 7.40 -30.07
C ASN A 653 -5.88 7.90 -29.39
N ALA A 654 -4.87 8.31 -30.16
CA ALA A 654 -3.63 8.86 -29.60
C ALA A 654 -3.89 10.19 -28.88
N THR A 655 -4.75 11.05 -29.42
CA THR A 655 -5.18 12.32 -28.79
C THR A 655 -5.89 12.08 -27.46
N GLU A 656 -6.89 11.20 -27.44
CA GLU A 656 -7.64 10.87 -26.22
C GLU A 656 -6.71 10.32 -25.12
N ASN A 657 -5.81 9.41 -25.47
CA ASN A 657 -4.85 8.84 -24.52
C ASN A 657 -3.79 9.84 -24.07
N LEU A 658 -3.35 10.76 -24.94
CA LEU A 658 -2.42 11.83 -24.54
C LEU A 658 -3.09 12.78 -23.53
N SER A 659 -4.35 13.14 -23.75
CA SER A 659 -5.14 13.95 -22.82
C SER A 659 -5.34 13.24 -21.47
N LEU A 660 -5.69 11.96 -21.49
CA LEU A 660 -5.80 11.10 -20.32
C LEU A 660 -4.53 11.09 -19.48
N VAL A 661 -3.40 10.82 -20.13
CA VAL A 661 -2.09 10.74 -19.48
C VAL A 661 -1.73 12.06 -18.82
N ARG A 662 -1.89 13.19 -19.53
CA ARG A 662 -1.63 14.51 -18.95
C ARG A 662 -2.49 14.75 -17.70
N THR A 663 -3.79 14.46 -17.80
CA THR A 663 -4.73 14.64 -16.69
C THR A 663 -4.37 13.81 -15.47
N GLN A 664 -3.96 12.55 -15.65
CA GLN A 664 -3.54 11.67 -14.55
C GLN A 664 -2.26 12.16 -13.88
N VAL A 665 -1.28 12.62 -14.66
CA VAL A 665 -0.01 13.14 -14.13
C VAL A 665 -0.23 14.45 -13.37
N GLU A 666 -1.01 15.39 -13.91
CA GLU A 666 -1.35 16.66 -13.25
C GLU A 666 -2.10 16.46 -11.93
N GLN A 667 -2.93 15.42 -11.80
CA GLN A 667 -3.64 15.10 -10.56
C GLN A 667 -2.73 14.56 -9.45
N ARG A 668 -1.60 13.94 -9.81
CA ARG A 668 -0.67 13.33 -8.86
C ARG A 668 0.47 14.25 -8.46
N ILE A 669 0.93 15.10 -9.38
CA ILE A 669 2.04 16.00 -9.12
C ILE A 669 1.53 17.25 -8.40
N SER A 670 2.13 17.55 -7.25
CA SER A 670 1.83 18.79 -6.53
C SER A 670 2.18 20.00 -7.40
N LYS A 671 1.35 21.05 -7.34
CA LYS A 671 1.61 22.33 -8.02
C LYS A 671 2.96 22.96 -7.64
N ASN A 672 3.52 22.57 -6.48
CA ASN A 672 4.79 23.07 -5.97
C ASN A 672 6.01 22.25 -6.43
N SER A 673 5.79 21.07 -7.02
CA SER A 673 6.86 20.23 -7.55
C SER A 673 7.39 20.81 -8.86
N ARG A 674 8.62 21.34 -8.84
CA ARG A 674 9.25 21.95 -10.02
C ARG A 674 10.24 21.05 -10.77
N SER A 675 10.72 19.99 -10.12
CA SER A 675 11.76 19.10 -10.64
C SER A 675 11.43 17.64 -10.39
N LEU A 676 11.73 16.78 -11.38
CA LEU A 676 11.70 15.33 -11.24
C LEU A 676 12.62 14.85 -10.10
N TRP A 677 13.81 15.42 -9.99
CA TRP A 677 14.82 14.96 -9.03
C TRP A 677 14.35 15.11 -7.59
N THR A 678 13.67 16.23 -7.28
CA THR A 678 13.08 16.45 -5.95
C THR A 678 12.00 15.42 -5.60
N LEU A 679 11.29 14.90 -6.59
CA LEU A 679 10.24 13.88 -6.39
C LEU A 679 10.82 12.50 -6.07
N ILE A 680 11.99 12.16 -6.63
CA ILE A 680 12.49 10.77 -6.60
C ILE A 680 13.76 10.56 -5.76
N GLN A 681 14.49 11.62 -5.37
CA GLN A 681 15.79 11.49 -4.70
C GLN A 681 15.74 10.78 -3.33
N TYR A 682 14.59 10.78 -2.66
CA TYR A 682 14.39 10.12 -1.36
C TYR A 682 13.58 8.84 -1.46
N LEU A 683 13.26 8.39 -2.69
CA LEU A 683 12.55 7.15 -2.91
C LEU A 683 13.55 5.99 -3.04
N PRO A 684 13.15 4.77 -2.62
CA PRO A 684 13.89 3.56 -2.97
C PRO A 684 14.12 3.44 -4.49
N PRO A 685 15.22 2.81 -4.95
CA PRO A 685 15.58 2.78 -6.38
C PRO A 685 14.47 2.28 -7.32
N HIS A 686 13.73 1.25 -6.90
CA HIS A 686 12.63 0.69 -7.70
C HIS A 686 11.42 1.64 -7.76
N GLU A 687 11.08 2.33 -6.66
CA GLU A 687 10.00 3.33 -6.65
C GLU A 687 10.39 4.58 -7.44
N ALA A 688 11.65 5.03 -7.36
CA ALA A 688 12.18 6.10 -8.19
C ALA A 688 12.03 5.78 -9.69
N MET A 689 12.35 4.55 -10.09
CA MET A 689 12.20 4.07 -11.48
C MET A 689 10.76 4.16 -11.96
N VAL A 690 9.81 3.56 -11.25
CA VAL A 690 8.40 3.52 -11.70
C VAL A 690 7.72 4.88 -11.56
N THR A 691 8.12 5.69 -10.58
CA THR A 691 7.67 7.08 -10.46
C THR A 691 8.11 7.89 -11.68
N ALA A 692 9.38 7.81 -12.07
CA ALA A 692 9.90 8.51 -13.25
C ALA A 692 9.23 8.03 -14.55
N ASP A 693 8.99 6.72 -14.72
CA ASP A 693 8.25 6.19 -15.87
C ASP A 693 6.78 6.67 -15.88
N SER A 694 6.16 6.83 -14.70
CA SER A 694 4.74 7.22 -14.58
C SER A 694 4.44 8.67 -14.95
N ILE A 695 5.45 9.54 -15.00
CA ILE A 695 5.28 10.98 -15.26
C ILE A 695 5.64 11.37 -16.71
N GLY A 696 6.03 10.39 -17.54
CA GLY A 696 6.38 10.62 -18.95
C GLY A 696 5.14 10.77 -19.84
N ILE A 697 4.86 12.00 -20.28
CA ILE A 697 3.62 12.35 -20.99
C ILE A 697 3.76 12.22 -22.50
N SER A 698 4.86 12.70 -23.08
CA SER A 698 4.97 12.80 -24.54
C SER A 698 5.07 11.46 -25.27
N GLY A 699 5.59 10.42 -24.59
CA GLY A 699 5.91 9.13 -25.19
C GLY A 699 7.16 9.18 -26.11
N HIS A 700 7.21 8.29 -27.10
CA HIS A 700 8.30 8.17 -28.06
C HIS A 700 8.63 9.51 -28.75
N ASN A 701 9.90 9.88 -28.88
CA ASN A 701 10.32 11.20 -29.37
C ASN A 701 10.00 11.45 -30.85
N VAL A 702 10.22 10.46 -31.71
CA VAL A 702 9.97 10.60 -33.17
C VAL A 702 8.62 10.06 -33.67
N HIS A 703 7.85 9.33 -32.85
CA HIS A 703 6.60 8.74 -33.33
C HIS A 703 5.44 9.74 -33.20
N PRO A 704 4.73 10.10 -34.30
CA PRO A 704 3.71 11.14 -34.25
C PRO A 704 2.52 10.76 -33.36
N LEU A 705 2.15 9.48 -33.34
CA LEU A 705 1.08 8.91 -32.50
C LEU A 705 1.63 8.18 -31.26
N ALA A 706 2.58 8.78 -30.55
CA ALA A 706 3.33 8.14 -29.45
C ALA A 706 2.48 7.57 -28.29
N LYS A 707 1.24 8.04 -28.11
CA LYS A 707 0.28 7.54 -27.09
C LYS A 707 -0.89 6.76 -27.71
N LEU A 708 -0.76 6.26 -28.94
CA LEU A 708 -1.71 5.31 -29.53
C LEU A 708 -1.78 4.02 -28.70
N ARG A 709 -2.98 3.66 -28.25
CA ARG A 709 -3.28 2.46 -27.45
C ARG A 709 -4.48 1.71 -28.03
N ARG A 710 -4.39 1.33 -29.31
CA ARG A 710 -5.48 0.66 -30.02
C ARG A 710 -5.69 -0.75 -29.43
N GLY A 711 -6.91 -0.98 -28.95
CA GLY A 711 -7.32 -2.22 -28.27
C GLY A 711 -7.71 -2.01 -26.81
N PHE A 712 -7.23 -0.94 -26.17
CA PHE A 712 -7.72 -0.55 -24.84
C PHE A 712 -8.95 0.34 -24.96
N SER A 713 -9.94 0.08 -24.10
CA SER A 713 -10.91 1.07 -23.70
C SER A 713 -10.26 2.16 -22.83
N THR A 714 -10.96 3.27 -22.64
CA THR A 714 -10.52 4.36 -21.76
C THR A 714 -10.27 3.89 -20.32
N GLU A 715 -11.15 3.04 -19.79
CA GLU A 715 -11.01 2.45 -18.45
C GLU A 715 -9.73 1.62 -18.34
N GLU A 716 -9.46 0.77 -19.33
CA GLU A 716 -8.26 -0.08 -19.34
C GLU A 716 -6.98 0.73 -19.53
N SER A 717 -7.02 1.78 -20.36
CA SER A 717 -5.90 2.72 -20.49
C SER A 717 -5.55 3.39 -19.16
N VAL A 718 -6.56 3.73 -18.35
CA VAL A 718 -6.37 4.31 -17.02
C VAL A 718 -5.83 3.29 -16.04
N SER A 719 -6.42 2.09 -16.00
CA SER A 719 -6.09 1.07 -15.01
C SER A 719 -4.75 0.38 -15.25
N TYR A 720 -4.36 0.17 -16.50
CA TYR A 720 -3.11 -0.51 -16.86
C TYR A 720 -1.97 0.46 -17.19
N GLY A 721 -2.28 1.75 -17.36
CA GLY A 721 -1.31 2.82 -17.61
C GLY A 721 -0.34 3.02 -16.44
N PRO A 722 0.99 3.15 -16.68
CA PRO A 722 1.93 3.56 -15.64
C PRO A 722 1.56 4.93 -15.06
N GLU A 723 0.88 5.78 -15.82
CA GLU A 723 0.57 7.16 -15.45
C GLU A 723 -0.48 7.28 -14.35
N SER A 724 -1.25 6.22 -14.10
CA SER A 724 -2.12 6.11 -12.93
C SER A 724 -1.34 5.93 -11.63
N TYR A 725 -0.11 5.43 -11.72
CA TYR A 725 0.70 4.99 -10.58
C TYR A 725 -0.08 4.08 -9.62
N SER A 726 -1.04 3.34 -10.18
CA SER A 726 -1.72 2.25 -9.52
C SER A 726 -0.96 0.96 -9.80
N THR A 727 -1.28 -0.08 -9.06
CA THR A 727 -0.76 -1.42 -9.30
C THR A 727 -1.67 -2.15 -10.28
N VAL A 728 -1.10 -3.04 -11.08
CA VAL A 728 -1.83 -4.00 -11.92
C VAL A 728 -1.70 -5.37 -11.29
N ASP A 729 -2.82 -6.08 -11.15
CA ASP A 729 -2.84 -7.41 -10.56
C ASP A 729 -2.76 -8.47 -11.66
N LEU A 730 -1.56 -9.01 -11.91
CA LEU A 730 -1.40 -10.09 -12.89
C LEU A 730 -2.20 -11.32 -12.45
N ARG A 731 -2.96 -11.91 -13.37
CA ARG A 731 -3.68 -13.17 -13.12
C ARG A 731 -2.69 -14.33 -13.15
N LEU A 732 -2.96 -15.38 -12.38
CA LEU A 732 -2.22 -16.63 -12.48
C LEU A 732 -3.01 -17.65 -13.30
N LEU A 733 -2.35 -18.22 -14.31
CA LEU A 733 -2.92 -19.24 -15.18
C LEU A 733 -2.14 -20.54 -14.99
N ALA A 734 -2.84 -21.63 -14.71
CA ALA A 734 -2.28 -22.96 -14.71
C ALA A 734 -2.41 -23.56 -16.12
N VAL A 735 -1.30 -23.91 -16.74
CA VAL A 735 -1.27 -24.51 -18.09
C VAL A 735 -0.56 -25.85 -18.02
N ARG A 736 -1.12 -26.89 -18.64
CA ARG A 736 -0.48 -28.21 -18.65
C ARG A 736 0.94 -28.12 -19.21
N ARG A 737 1.89 -28.76 -18.51
CA ARG A 737 3.32 -28.68 -18.85
C ARG A 737 3.64 -29.19 -20.25
N ASP A 738 2.90 -30.17 -20.77
CA ASP A 738 3.08 -30.70 -22.13
C ASP A 738 2.62 -29.73 -23.23
N LEU A 739 1.92 -28.64 -22.87
CA LEU A 739 1.53 -27.57 -23.78
C LEU A 739 2.54 -26.42 -23.82
N LEU A 740 3.58 -26.45 -23.00
CA LEU A 740 4.52 -25.34 -22.86
C LEU A 740 5.93 -25.71 -23.32
N GLU A 741 6.62 -24.72 -23.87
CA GLU A 741 8.06 -24.73 -24.07
C GLU A 741 8.69 -23.61 -23.25
N THR A 742 9.83 -23.91 -22.63
CA THR A 742 10.60 -22.97 -21.83
C THR A 742 11.98 -22.75 -22.43
N SER A 743 12.55 -21.55 -22.24
CA SER A 743 13.88 -21.22 -22.78
C SER A 743 15.00 -22.09 -22.21
N THR A 744 14.76 -22.75 -21.08
CA THR A 744 15.64 -23.74 -20.43
C THR A 744 14.78 -24.82 -19.76
N ALA A 745 15.29 -26.05 -19.66
CA ALA A 745 14.52 -27.20 -19.18
C ALA A 745 14.00 -27.07 -17.73
N THR A 746 14.65 -26.26 -16.89
CA THR A 746 14.24 -26.04 -15.48
C THR A 746 13.98 -24.57 -15.14
N GLY A 747 14.39 -23.61 -15.98
CA GLY A 747 14.63 -22.25 -15.50
C GLY A 747 13.45 -21.30 -15.45
N PHE A 748 12.26 -21.59 -16.01
CA PHE A 748 11.08 -20.74 -15.75
C PHE A 748 10.43 -21.10 -14.42
N HIS A 749 10.02 -22.37 -14.29
CA HIS A 749 9.37 -22.90 -13.09
C HIS A 749 10.20 -22.63 -11.83
N ASP A 750 11.48 -23.01 -11.84
CA ASP A 750 12.33 -22.86 -10.66
C ASP A 750 12.58 -21.39 -10.32
N PHE A 751 12.69 -20.53 -11.33
CA PHE A 751 12.89 -19.10 -11.12
C PHE A 751 11.65 -18.48 -10.51
N PHE A 752 10.49 -18.67 -11.16
CA PHE A 752 9.24 -18.06 -10.71
C PHE A 752 8.82 -18.58 -9.34
N THR A 753 8.99 -19.88 -9.07
CA THR A 753 8.73 -20.49 -7.75
C THR A 753 9.66 -19.95 -6.67
N ARG A 754 10.96 -19.78 -6.94
CA ARG A 754 11.90 -19.22 -5.96
C ARG A 754 11.58 -17.78 -5.57
N HIS A 755 11.04 -16.98 -6.50
CA HIS A 755 10.65 -15.60 -6.21
C HIS A 755 9.26 -15.49 -5.57
N PHE A 756 8.30 -16.32 -5.98
CA PHE A 756 6.89 -16.16 -5.62
C PHE A 756 6.29 -17.44 -5.00
N ALA A 757 7.05 -18.12 -4.14
CA ALA A 757 6.68 -19.40 -3.55
C ALA A 757 5.28 -19.38 -2.90
N ALA A 758 4.98 -18.35 -2.10
CA ALA A 758 3.66 -18.20 -1.48
C ALA A 758 2.51 -18.13 -2.50
N HIS A 759 2.72 -17.44 -3.63
CA HIS A 759 1.71 -17.33 -4.69
C HIS A 759 1.53 -18.66 -5.42
N ILE A 760 2.63 -19.39 -5.65
CA ILE A 760 2.61 -20.72 -6.28
C ILE A 760 1.92 -21.73 -5.39
N ASP A 761 2.20 -21.72 -4.09
CA ASP A 761 1.56 -22.61 -3.12
C ASP A 761 0.05 -22.34 -3.00
N ALA A 762 -0.36 -21.07 -2.96
CA ALA A 762 -1.77 -20.69 -2.95
C ALA A 762 -2.47 -21.13 -4.25
N ALA A 763 -1.87 -20.82 -5.40
CA ALA A 763 -2.36 -21.22 -6.71
C ALA A 763 -2.50 -22.74 -6.87
N ALA A 764 -1.51 -23.51 -6.41
CA ALA A 764 -1.54 -24.97 -6.44
C ALA A 764 -2.67 -25.53 -5.57
N LYS A 765 -2.90 -24.96 -4.38
CA LYS A 765 -4.03 -25.35 -3.51
C LYS A 765 -5.38 -25.06 -4.16
N GLU A 766 -5.55 -23.90 -4.80
CA GLU A 766 -6.78 -23.59 -5.54
C GLU A 766 -6.98 -24.52 -6.74
N LEU A 767 -5.92 -24.82 -7.48
CA LEU A 767 -5.97 -25.75 -8.60
C LEU A 767 -6.38 -27.18 -8.17
N CYS A 768 -5.83 -27.66 -7.05
CA CYS A 768 -6.26 -28.92 -6.42
C CYS A 768 -7.74 -28.89 -6.02
N ARG A 769 -8.23 -27.76 -5.48
CA ARG A 769 -9.65 -27.57 -5.13
C ARG A 769 -10.57 -27.64 -6.35
N LEU A 770 -10.10 -27.13 -7.48
CA LEU A 770 -10.80 -27.23 -8.77
C LEU A 770 -10.76 -28.64 -9.38
N GLY A 771 -10.13 -29.61 -8.71
CA GLY A 771 -10.10 -31.02 -9.12
C GLY A 771 -8.92 -31.38 -10.04
N HIS A 772 -7.91 -30.51 -10.15
CA HIS A 772 -6.74 -30.72 -11.00
C HIS A 772 -5.50 -31.14 -10.18
N ASP A 773 -4.66 -31.98 -10.77
CA ASP A 773 -3.36 -32.34 -10.19
C ASP A 773 -2.32 -31.25 -10.50
N ALA A 774 -1.98 -30.43 -9.51
CA ALA A 774 -1.08 -29.29 -9.66
C ALA A 774 0.31 -29.65 -10.23
N GLN A 775 0.79 -30.88 -10.04
CA GLN A 775 2.11 -31.30 -10.55
C GLN A 775 2.16 -31.39 -12.08
N LYS A 776 1.00 -31.49 -12.74
CA LYS A 776 0.88 -31.55 -14.21
C LYS A 776 0.88 -30.18 -14.87
N PHE A 777 0.82 -29.11 -14.09
CA PHE A 777 0.68 -27.74 -14.58
C PHE A 777 1.93 -26.90 -14.30
N GLU A 778 2.11 -25.88 -15.12
CA GLU A 778 2.97 -24.74 -14.87
C GLU A 778 2.08 -23.55 -14.55
N ILE A 779 2.44 -22.76 -13.55
CA ILE A 779 1.70 -21.55 -13.18
C ILE A 779 2.43 -20.35 -13.79
N ILE A 780 1.77 -19.63 -14.68
CA ILE A 780 2.34 -18.49 -15.40
C ILE A 780 1.54 -17.21 -15.11
N PRO A 781 2.21 -16.05 -14.93
CA PRO A 781 1.51 -14.78 -14.77
C PRO A 781 1.05 -14.25 -16.13
N VAL A 782 -0.19 -13.78 -16.22
CA VAL A 782 -0.74 -13.17 -17.43
C VAL A 782 -1.38 -11.82 -17.11
N HIS A 783 -1.28 -10.90 -18.06
CA HIS A 783 -1.91 -9.59 -17.90
C HIS A 783 -3.46 -9.73 -17.92
N PRO A 784 -4.22 -9.03 -17.06
CA PRO A 784 -5.68 -9.16 -17.00
C PRO A 784 -6.39 -8.92 -18.34
N TRP A 785 -5.97 -7.88 -19.06
CA TRP A 785 -6.45 -7.62 -20.43
C TRP A 785 -6.20 -8.80 -21.38
N GLN A 786 -5.01 -9.40 -21.31
CA GLN A 786 -4.64 -10.51 -22.19
C GLN A 786 -5.49 -11.75 -21.90
N TRP A 787 -5.78 -12.00 -20.62
CA TRP A 787 -6.71 -13.04 -20.22
C TRP A 787 -8.10 -12.81 -20.83
N GLN A 788 -8.66 -11.62 -20.62
CA GLN A 788 -10.05 -11.32 -20.97
C GLN A 788 -10.30 -11.27 -22.48
N HIS A 789 -9.39 -10.67 -23.26
CA HIS A 789 -9.65 -10.33 -24.67
C HIS A 789 -8.96 -11.27 -25.67
N VAL A 790 -8.09 -12.16 -25.18
CA VAL A 790 -7.30 -13.03 -26.06
C VAL A 790 -7.33 -14.46 -25.58
N ILE A 791 -6.92 -14.72 -24.33
CA ILE A 791 -6.77 -16.10 -23.86
C ILE A 791 -8.12 -16.79 -23.72
N SER A 792 -9.11 -16.14 -23.08
CA SER A 792 -10.46 -16.67 -22.87
C SER A 792 -11.15 -17.11 -24.17
N GLU A 793 -10.89 -16.42 -25.28
CA GLU A 793 -11.48 -16.69 -26.59
C GLU A 793 -10.64 -17.67 -27.40
N ILE A 794 -9.34 -17.39 -27.58
CA ILE A 794 -8.48 -18.20 -28.46
C ILE A 794 -8.23 -19.60 -27.88
N TYR A 795 -8.20 -19.73 -26.55
CA TYR A 795 -7.95 -20.99 -25.85
C TYR A 795 -9.22 -21.60 -25.25
N ALA A 796 -10.40 -21.22 -25.75
CA ALA A 796 -11.68 -21.70 -25.22
C ALA A 796 -11.76 -23.24 -25.18
N GLN A 797 -11.19 -23.93 -26.18
CA GLN A 797 -11.17 -25.39 -26.22
C GLN A 797 -10.27 -25.97 -25.11
N GLU A 798 -9.04 -25.47 -24.98
CA GLU A 798 -8.09 -25.91 -23.94
C GLU A 798 -8.60 -25.58 -22.54
N ILE A 799 -9.35 -24.49 -22.38
CA ILE A 799 -10.04 -24.14 -21.14
C ILE A 799 -11.15 -25.16 -20.84
N ASN A 800 -11.99 -25.47 -21.83
CA ASN A 800 -13.07 -26.47 -21.69
C ASN A 800 -12.53 -27.87 -21.38
N ASP A 801 -11.39 -28.25 -21.96
CA ASP A 801 -10.73 -29.54 -21.74
C ASP A 801 -9.93 -29.59 -20.43
N GLY A 802 -9.87 -28.48 -19.67
CA GLY A 802 -9.12 -28.38 -18.41
C GLY A 802 -7.60 -28.40 -18.57
N ALA A 803 -7.10 -28.11 -19.77
CA ALA A 803 -5.68 -28.03 -20.07
C ALA A 803 -5.09 -26.64 -19.77
N VAL A 804 -5.94 -25.61 -19.77
CA VAL A 804 -5.66 -24.25 -19.35
C VAL A 804 -6.69 -23.87 -18.29
N VAL A 805 -6.26 -23.52 -17.08
CA VAL A 805 -7.14 -23.24 -15.94
C VAL A 805 -6.76 -21.90 -15.33
N ILE A 806 -7.71 -20.97 -15.28
CA ILE A 806 -7.54 -19.71 -14.56
C ILE A 806 -7.66 -19.94 -13.06
N ILE A 807 -6.73 -19.38 -12.30
CA ILE A 807 -6.79 -19.37 -10.84
C ILE A 807 -7.60 -18.13 -10.44
N PRO A 808 -8.84 -18.28 -9.91
CA PRO A 808 -9.76 -17.15 -9.81
C PRO A 808 -9.32 -16.09 -8.81
N HIS A 809 -8.74 -16.51 -7.67
CA HIS A 809 -8.58 -15.65 -6.49
C HIS A 809 -7.11 -15.44 -6.08
N VAL A 810 -6.14 -15.78 -6.93
CA VAL A 810 -4.72 -15.47 -6.69
C VAL A 810 -4.20 -14.57 -7.80
N THR A 811 -3.65 -13.42 -7.42
CA THR A 811 -3.06 -12.43 -8.33
C THR A 811 -1.69 -11.98 -7.84
N LEU A 812 -0.84 -11.47 -8.74
CA LEU A 812 0.46 -10.89 -8.40
C LEU A 812 0.45 -9.39 -8.70
N ALA A 813 0.51 -8.56 -7.66
CA ALA A 813 0.52 -7.11 -7.80
C ALA A 813 1.86 -6.59 -8.34
N VAL A 814 1.80 -5.85 -9.45
CA VAL A 814 2.97 -5.30 -10.15
C VAL A 814 2.81 -3.81 -10.50
N ARG A 815 3.93 -3.11 -10.65
CA ARG A 815 4.01 -1.73 -11.14
C ARG A 815 4.39 -1.74 -12.63
N PRO A 816 3.50 -1.31 -13.54
CA PRO A 816 3.85 -1.24 -14.95
C PRO A 816 4.93 -0.17 -15.21
N THR A 817 5.85 -0.48 -16.12
CA THR A 817 6.84 0.46 -16.66
C THR A 817 6.26 1.24 -17.84
N ILE A 818 7.03 2.15 -18.43
CA ILE A 818 6.63 2.91 -19.63
C ILE A 818 6.26 2.02 -20.84
N SER A 819 6.59 0.72 -20.81
CA SER A 819 6.18 -0.25 -21.84
C SER A 819 4.77 -0.81 -21.70
N LEU A 820 4.06 -0.49 -20.61
CA LEU A 820 2.77 -1.05 -20.18
C LEU A 820 2.81 -2.55 -19.84
N ARG A 821 3.40 -3.37 -20.71
CA ARG A 821 3.43 -4.84 -20.60
C ARG A 821 4.59 -5.41 -19.80
N THR A 822 5.61 -4.60 -19.52
CA THR A 822 6.70 -4.96 -18.60
C THR A 822 6.44 -4.29 -17.27
N ALA A 823 6.50 -5.05 -16.19
CA ALA A 823 6.24 -4.55 -14.85
C ALA A 823 7.25 -5.14 -13.86
N ILE A 824 7.38 -4.52 -12.68
CA ILE A 824 8.12 -5.08 -11.54
C ILE A 824 7.14 -5.40 -10.40
N PRO A 825 7.40 -6.43 -9.57
CA PRO A 825 6.62 -6.68 -8.35
C PRO A 825 6.51 -5.44 -7.47
N HIS A 826 5.33 -5.20 -6.90
CA HIS A 826 5.12 -4.08 -5.99
C HIS A 826 5.91 -4.27 -4.68
N ALA A 827 5.64 -5.39 -3.99
CA ALA A 827 6.47 -5.87 -2.89
C ALA A 827 7.69 -6.64 -3.42
N PRO A 828 8.80 -6.70 -2.67
CA PRO A 828 9.92 -7.56 -3.05
C PRO A 828 9.48 -9.03 -3.00
N SER A 829 10.10 -9.85 -3.85
CA SER A 829 9.97 -11.31 -3.80
C SER A 829 10.54 -11.89 -2.50
N GLU A 830 10.34 -13.19 -2.28
CA GLU A 830 10.94 -13.93 -1.14
C GLU A 830 12.47 -13.82 -1.07
N LEU A 831 13.12 -13.48 -2.19
CA LEU A 831 14.57 -13.27 -2.28
C LEU A 831 14.99 -11.80 -2.06
N GLY A 832 14.06 -10.91 -1.69
CA GLY A 832 14.32 -9.46 -1.58
C GLY A 832 14.45 -8.74 -2.93
N GLN A 833 14.20 -9.43 -4.05
CA GLN A 833 14.42 -8.93 -5.42
C GLN A 833 13.11 -8.60 -6.15
N ARG A 834 13.18 -7.79 -7.20
CA ARG A 834 12.06 -7.41 -8.08
C ARG A 834 12.40 -7.67 -9.54
N PRO A 835 12.33 -8.92 -10.01
CA PRO A 835 12.56 -9.23 -11.42
C PRO A 835 11.51 -8.55 -12.31
N PHE A 836 11.89 -8.12 -13.50
CA PHE A 836 10.92 -7.61 -14.46
C PHE A 836 10.12 -8.78 -15.06
N ILE A 837 8.81 -8.63 -15.10
CA ILE A 837 7.87 -9.57 -15.72
C ILE A 837 7.30 -8.91 -16.97
N LYS A 838 7.60 -9.47 -18.14
CA LYS A 838 7.13 -8.99 -19.44
C LYS A 838 6.05 -9.94 -19.96
N CYS A 839 4.81 -9.48 -19.94
CA CYS A 839 3.64 -10.23 -20.40
C CYS A 839 3.32 -9.95 -21.87
N ALA A 840 2.68 -10.90 -22.55
CA ALA A 840 1.96 -10.60 -23.77
C ALA A 840 0.75 -9.70 -23.47
N VAL A 841 0.56 -8.66 -24.28
CA VAL A 841 -0.65 -7.81 -24.28
C VAL A 841 -0.93 -7.46 -25.74
N ASP A 842 -1.88 -8.13 -26.37
CA ASP A 842 -2.10 -8.12 -27.83
C ASP A 842 -2.79 -6.85 -28.38
N VAL A 843 -2.41 -5.71 -27.81
CA VAL A 843 -2.81 -4.36 -28.23
C VAL A 843 -1.78 -3.76 -29.17
N VAL A 844 -2.18 -2.76 -29.95
CA VAL A 844 -1.25 -1.97 -30.77
C VAL A 844 -0.85 -0.73 -29.97
N LEU A 845 0.41 -0.73 -29.52
CA LEU A 845 1.02 0.44 -28.88
C LEU A 845 1.99 1.06 -29.87
N THR A 846 1.77 2.33 -30.19
CA THR A 846 2.42 3.01 -31.33
C THR A 846 2.17 2.24 -32.62
N SER A 847 3.19 1.85 -33.39
CA SER A 847 3.03 1.16 -34.69
C SER A 847 3.04 -0.36 -34.61
N THR A 848 3.14 -0.96 -33.42
CA THR A 848 3.41 -2.41 -33.32
C THR A 848 2.46 -3.10 -32.35
N ARG A 849 2.02 -4.29 -32.77
CA ARG A 849 1.24 -5.20 -31.95
C ARG A 849 2.12 -5.81 -30.86
N ARG A 850 1.69 -5.74 -29.60
CA ARG A 850 2.52 -6.01 -28.41
C ARG A 850 2.35 -7.42 -27.84
N SER A 851 2.11 -8.38 -28.72
CA SER A 851 2.31 -9.80 -28.41
C SER A 851 3.80 -10.16 -28.28
N ILE A 852 4.08 -11.38 -27.81
CA ILE A 852 5.45 -11.91 -27.69
C ILE A 852 5.54 -13.13 -28.59
N SER A 853 6.45 -13.11 -29.56
CA SER A 853 6.66 -14.26 -30.44
C SER A 853 7.33 -15.42 -29.68
N GLN A 854 7.08 -16.64 -30.11
CA GLN A 854 7.72 -17.84 -29.58
C GLN A 854 9.26 -17.73 -29.65
N ASN A 855 9.77 -17.28 -30.80
CA ASN A 855 11.20 -17.05 -31.01
C ASN A 855 11.77 -16.02 -30.03
N SER A 856 11.01 -14.96 -29.72
CA SER A 856 11.40 -13.98 -28.69
C SER A 856 11.38 -14.61 -27.30
N ALA A 857 10.34 -15.34 -26.91
CA ALA A 857 10.22 -15.93 -25.59
C ALA A 857 11.35 -16.94 -25.28
N LEU A 858 11.68 -17.80 -26.25
CA LEU A 858 12.68 -18.86 -26.08
C LEU A 858 14.11 -18.42 -26.43
N GLY A 859 14.27 -17.50 -27.39
CA GLY A 859 15.57 -17.06 -27.89
C GLY A 859 16.20 -15.95 -27.07
N THR A 860 15.41 -14.98 -26.57
CA THR A 860 15.94 -13.75 -25.95
C THR A 860 16.86 -14.04 -24.75
N PRO A 861 16.60 -15.01 -23.85
CA PRO A 861 17.53 -15.30 -22.75
C PRO A 861 18.95 -15.73 -23.21
N ARG A 862 19.04 -16.54 -24.28
CA ARG A 862 20.32 -16.93 -24.87
C ARG A 862 21.03 -15.74 -25.52
N VAL A 863 20.25 -14.93 -26.24
CA VAL A 863 20.72 -13.69 -26.89
C VAL A 863 21.21 -12.66 -25.86
N ALA A 864 20.50 -12.49 -24.74
CA ALA A 864 20.89 -11.58 -23.67
C ALA A 864 22.24 -11.97 -23.04
N LYS A 865 22.48 -13.27 -22.86
CA LYS A 865 23.78 -13.80 -22.42
C LYS A 865 24.90 -13.46 -23.42
N LEU A 866 24.65 -13.66 -24.72
CA LEU A 866 25.60 -13.29 -25.77
C LEU A 866 25.90 -11.78 -25.76
N VAL A 867 24.87 -10.94 -25.67
CA VAL A 867 25.02 -9.47 -25.64
C VAL A 867 25.83 -9.05 -24.42
N LYS A 868 25.58 -9.63 -23.23
CA LYS A 868 26.36 -9.35 -22.02
C LYS A 868 27.84 -9.67 -22.21
N GLN A 869 28.17 -10.79 -22.85
CA GLN A 869 29.55 -11.15 -23.18
C GLN A 869 30.17 -10.22 -24.23
N ALA A 870 29.41 -9.85 -25.27
CA ALA A 870 29.87 -8.94 -26.30
C ALA A 870 30.14 -7.53 -25.76
N VAL A 871 29.30 -7.03 -24.84
CA VAL A 871 29.52 -5.75 -24.14
C VAL A 871 30.79 -5.79 -23.32
N ALA A 872 31.00 -6.85 -22.52
CA ALA A 872 32.22 -7.01 -21.73
C ALA A 872 33.47 -7.01 -22.63
N TYR A 873 33.42 -7.70 -23.77
CA TYR A 873 34.52 -7.71 -24.71
C TYR A 873 34.85 -6.32 -25.26
N VAL A 874 33.85 -5.56 -25.72
CA VAL A 874 34.11 -4.24 -26.32
C VAL A 874 34.61 -3.23 -25.28
N GLN A 875 34.24 -3.40 -24.00
CA GLN A 875 34.76 -2.60 -22.91
C GLN A 875 36.24 -2.88 -22.66
N GLU A 876 36.62 -4.16 -22.62
CA GLU A 876 38.00 -4.57 -22.36
C GLU A 876 38.93 -4.30 -23.55
N ASN A 877 38.43 -4.50 -24.78
CA ASN A 877 39.28 -4.58 -25.96
C ASN A 877 39.13 -3.40 -26.93
N MET A 878 37.97 -2.73 -26.96
CA MET A 878 37.67 -1.69 -27.96
C MET A 878 37.51 -0.29 -27.34
N GLY A 879 37.84 -0.11 -26.06
CA GLY A 879 37.73 1.18 -25.38
C GLY A 879 36.29 1.64 -25.12
N ALA A 880 35.30 0.74 -25.23
CA ALA A 880 33.92 1.06 -24.89
C ALA A 880 33.77 1.34 -23.39
N SER A 881 32.81 2.19 -23.03
CA SER A 881 32.68 2.66 -21.65
C SER A 881 32.38 1.53 -20.65
N PRO A 882 33.16 1.36 -19.56
CA PRO A 882 32.90 0.38 -18.52
C PRO A 882 31.69 0.75 -17.63
N ARG A 883 31.14 1.96 -17.82
CA ARG A 883 29.97 2.45 -17.06
C ARG A 883 28.64 1.89 -17.57
N VAL A 884 28.67 1.21 -18.71
CA VAL A 884 27.50 0.57 -19.33
C VAL A 884 27.37 -0.86 -18.82
N LYS A 885 26.23 -1.20 -18.21
CA LYS A 885 25.91 -2.57 -17.76
C LYS A 885 24.70 -3.11 -18.53
N VAL A 886 24.51 -4.43 -18.51
CA VAL A 886 23.43 -5.13 -19.21
C VAL A 886 22.54 -5.84 -18.21
N ILE A 887 21.21 -5.63 -18.30
CA ILE A 887 20.20 -6.36 -17.52
C ILE A 887 19.63 -7.47 -18.40
N PRO A 888 20.04 -8.74 -18.21
CA PRO A 888 19.66 -9.82 -19.10
C PRO A 888 18.23 -10.33 -18.84
N GLU A 889 17.51 -10.68 -19.91
CA GLU A 889 16.41 -11.64 -19.82
C GLU A 889 16.97 -13.00 -19.38
N LEU A 890 16.40 -13.58 -18.32
CA LEU A 890 16.90 -14.81 -17.70
C LEU A 890 16.12 -16.04 -18.13
N SER A 891 14.82 -15.89 -18.36
CA SER A 891 13.94 -17.02 -18.64
C SER A 891 12.71 -16.60 -19.43
N GLY A 892 12.12 -17.52 -20.18
CA GLY A 892 10.87 -17.31 -20.89
C GLY A 892 10.07 -18.59 -21.07
N VAL A 893 8.76 -18.44 -21.20
CA VAL A 893 7.79 -19.53 -21.41
C VAL A 893 6.79 -19.13 -22.49
N THR A 894 6.37 -20.11 -23.29
CA THR A 894 5.44 -19.95 -24.41
C THR A 894 4.76 -21.28 -24.73
N LEU A 895 3.76 -21.28 -25.62
CA LEU A 895 3.07 -22.49 -26.06
C LEU A 895 3.99 -23.38 -26.93
N ALA A 896 3.87 -24.70 -26.81
CA ALA A 896 4.67 -25.69 -27.53
C ALA A 896 4.35 -25.76 -29.04
N ARG A 897 5.37 -26.05 -29.85
CA ARG A 897 5.31 -26.08 -31.34
C ARG A 897 4.39 -27.16 -31.90
N GLY A 898 4.12 -28.23 -31.14
CA GLY A 898 3.38 -29.44 -31.56
C GLY A 898 1.85 -29.40 -31.43
N MET A 899 1.27 -28.26 -31.03
CA MET A 899 -0.19 -28.09 -30.89
C MET A 899 -0.94 -28.28 -32.23
N ARG A 900 -2.16 -28.85 -32.16
CA ARG A 900 -3.03 -29.13 -33.32
C ARG A 900 -3.43 -27.89 -34.14
N ASN A 901 -3.30 -26.69 -33.57
CA ASN A 901 -3.49 -25.42 -34.28
C ASN A 901 -2.15 -24.85 -34.76
N SER A 902 -2.03 -24.70 -36.08
CA SER A 902 -0.96 -23.96 -36.76
C SER A 902 -1.12 -22.44 -36.65
N ASP A 903 -2.00 -21.95 -35.77
CA ASP A 903 -2.32 -20.53 -35.65
C ASP A 903 -1.24 -19.77 -34.88
N GLU A 904 -0.52 -18.89 -35.58
CA GLU A 904 0.50 -18.03 -35.02
C GLU A 904 -0.08 -17.05 -33.99
N ALA A 905 -1.34 -16.63 -34.15
CA ALA A 905 -2.01 -15.71 -33.21
C ALA A 905 -2.15 -16.34 -31.82
N ALA A 906 -2.55 -17.61 -31.76
CA ALA A 906 -2.63 -18.36 -30.51
C ALA A 906 -1.29 -18.38 -29.80
N ARG A 907 -0.22 -18.84 -30.46
CA ARG A 907 1.13 -18.98 -29.86
C ARG A 907 1.67 -17.68 -29.26
N ARG A 908 1.35 -16.55 -29.87
CA ARG A 908 1.78 -15.21 -29.41
C ARG A 908 0.98 -14.68 -28.23
N GLY A 909 -0.22 -15.23 -28.01
CA GLY A 909 -1.15 -14.82 -26.97
C GLY A 909 -0.81 -15.33 -25.57
N LEU A 910 0.05 -16.35 -25.46
CA LEU A 910 0.44 -16.98 -24.20
C LEU A 910 1.96 -17.07 -24.09
N SER A 911 2.60 -15.99 -23.67
CA SER A 911 4.06 -15.91 -23.55
C SER A 911 4.48 -14.91 -22.48
N VAL A 912 5.52 -15.27 -21.72
CA VAL A 912 6.07 -14.47 -20.63
C VAL A 912 7.60 -14.50 -20.71
N LEU A 913 8.22 -13.36 -20.43
CA LEU A 913 9.67 -13.22 -20.27
C LEU A 913 9.99 -12.65 -18.90
N LEU A 914 10.99 -13.22 -18.24
CA LEU A 914 11.51 -12.77 -16.94
C LEU A 914 12.89 -12.19 -17.15
N ARG A 915 13.11 -10.98 -16.63
CA ARG A 915 14.40 -10.27 -16.68
C ARG A 915 14.87 -9.97 -15.27
N ASP A 916 16.18 -9.97 -15.10
CA ASP A 916 16.86 -9.75 -13.82
C ASP A 916 16.50 -8.40 -13.17
N ASP A 917 16.67 -8.30 -11.86
CA ASP A 917 16.43 -7.06 -11.10
C ASP A 917 17.45 -5.98 -11.47
N ALA A 918 16.99 -4.75 -11.70
CA ALA A 918 17.85 -3.62 -11.97
C ALA A 918 18.77 -3.27 -10.79
N ALA A 919 18.32 -3.53 -9.55
CA ALA A 919 19.08 -3.26 -8.34
C ALA A 919 20.41 -4.03 -8.29
N ASN A 920 20.48 -5.21 -8.92
CA ASN A 920 21.70 -6.02 -9.02
C ASN A 920 22.84 -5.32 -9.82
N TYR A 921 22.54 -4.21 -10.49
CA TYR A 921 23.46 -3.47 -11.34
C TYR A 921 23.73 -2.04 -10.86
N LEU A 922 23.20 -1.67 -9.69
CA LEU A 922 23.35 -0.35 -9.08
C LEU A 922 24.39 -0.39 -7.95
N GLU A 923 25.07 0.72 -7.74
CA GLU A 923 25.85 0.94 -6.51
C GLU A 923 24.95 1.55 -5.42
N ASP A 924 25.39 1.51 -4.16
CA ASP A 924 24.62 2.06 -3.03
C ASP A 924 24.25 3.54 -3.25
N GLY A 925 22.96 3.84 -3.09
CA GLY A 925 22.41 5.19 -3.29
C GLY A 925 22.23 5.61 -4.75
N GLU A 926 22.54 4.74 -5.73
CA GLU A 926 22.16 4.97 -7.13
C GLU A 926 20.70 4.59 -7.38
N ILE A 927 20.10 5.30 -8.33
CA ILE A 927 18.82 4.94 -8.94
C ILE A 927 18.99 4.70 -10.44
N ALA A 928 18.08 3.95 -11.04
CA ALA A 928 17.97 3.82 -12.49
C ALA A 928 16.61 4.31 -12.97
N ILE A 929 16.59 5.22 -13.95
CA ILE A 929 15.36 5.65 -14.61
C ILE A 929 15.47 5.41 -16.12
N SER A 930 14.35 5.18 -16.79
CA SER A 930 14.32 5.16 -18.26
C SER A 930 14.84 6.48 -18.82
N ALA A 931 15.65 6.45 -19.88
CA ALA A 931 16.08 7.69 -20.53
C ALA A 931 14.89 8.47 -21.13
N CYS A 932 13.74 7.79 -21.35
CA CYS A 932 12.50 8.49 -21.69
C CYS A 932 12.06 9.50 -20.63
N ALA A 933 12.34 9.25 -19.35
CA ALA A 933 11.92 10.11 -18.24
C ALA A 933 12.77 11.39 -18.12
N LEU A 934 13.82 11.55 -18.94
CA LEU A 934 14.61 12.78 -19.01
C LEU A 934 13.97 13.87 -19.89
N ARG A 935 12.84 13.55 -20.55
CA ARG A 935 12.14 14.47 -21.44
C ARG A 935 10.63 14.30 -21.36
N GLY A 936 9.91 15.23 -21.97
CA GLY A 936 8.50 15.03 -22.27
C GLY A 936 7.54 15.16 -21.08
N HIS A 937 7.82 16.13 -20.21
CA HIS A 937 6.95 16.51 -19.08
C HIS A 937 5.95 17.62 -19.44
N GLU A 938 5.98 18.14 -20.68
CA GLU A 938 4.93 19.00 -21.26
C GLU A 938 4.54 20.23 -20.40
N GLY A 939 5.54 20.82 -19.74
CA GLY A 939 5.41 22.02 -18.90
C GLY A 939 4.93 21.76 -17.47
N ILE A 940 4.65 20.51 -17.09
CA ILE A 940 4.26 20.16 -15.71
C ILE A 940 5.47 20.15 -14.78
N LEU A 941 6.62 19.71 -15.27
CA LEU A 941 7.91 19.79 -14.60
C LEU A 941 8.92 20.46 -15.51
N ALA A 942 9.93 21.11 -14.92
CA ALA A 942 11.12 21.53 -15.66
C ALA A 942 11.87 20.29 -16.20
N SER A 943 12.57 20.48 -17.32
CA SER A 943 13.35 19.38 -17.92
C SER A 943 14.42 18.88 -16.95
N PRO A 944 14.48 17.58 -16.62
CA PRO A 944 15.50 17.01 -15.73
C PRO A 944 16.93 17.26 -16.21
N LEU A 945 17.11 17.42 -17.53
CA LEU A 945 18.40 17.70 -18.17
C LEU A 945 18.96 19.08 -17.80
N GLN A 946 18.12 20.01 -17.34
CA GLN A 946 18.57 21.33 -16.89
C GLN A 946 19.54 21.25 -15.71
N GLU A 947 19.31 20.31 -14.79
CA GLU A 947 20.15 20.12 -13.60
C GLU A 947 21.39 19.24 -13.90
N LEU A 948 21.32 18.37 -14.90
CA LEU A 948 22.42 17.51 -15.34
C LEU A 948 23.46 18.26 -16.20
N GLY A 949 23.03 19.27 -16.95
CA GLY A 949 23.89 20.16 -17.74
C GLY A 949 24.53 19.51 -18.98
N LEU A 950 25.32 20.29 -19.75
CA LEU A 950 25.91 19.83 -21.02
C LEU A 950 26.98 18.74 -20.87
N ASP A 951 27.60 18.60 -19.69
CA ASP A 951 28.55 17.50 -19.43
C ASP A 951 27.86 16.13 -19.44
N PHE A 952 26.58 16.08 -19.07
CA PHE A 952 25.76 14.87 -19.25
C PHE A 952 25.71 14.45 -20.71
N LEU A 953 25.41 15.37 -21.65
CA LEU A 953 25.31 15.04 -23.07
C LEU A 953 26.60 14.40 -23.59
N ARG A 954 27.77 14.94 -23.19
CA ARG A 954 29.07 14.38 -23.58
C ARG A 954 29.25 12.95 -23.08
N ARG A 955 29.06 12.75 -21.77
CA ARG A 955 29.24 11.44 -21.12
C ARG A 955 28.23 10.40 -21.59
N TYR A 956 26.97 10.81 -21.74
CA TYR A 956 25.88 9.97 -22.23
C TYR A 956 26.13 9.52 -23.67
N THR A 957 26.53 10.46 -24.54
CA THR A 957 26.89 10.16 -25.93
C THR A 957 28.05 9.17 -25.99
N PHE A 958 29.14 9.43 -25.24
CA PHE A 958 30.27 8.53 -25.22
C PHE A 958 29.88 7.13 -24.72
N ASP A 959 29.14 7.01 -23.63
CA ASP A 959 28.71 5.72 -23.09
C ASP A 959 27.84 4.94 -24.08
N LEU A 960 26.84 5.60 -24.69
CA LEU A 960 25.94 4.98 -25.66
C LEU A 960 26.67 4.59 -26.94
N MET A 961 27.36 5.54 -27.58
CA MET A 961 27.92 5.36 -28.91
C MET A 961 29.18 4.51 -28.91
N SER A 962 30.05 4.61 -27.89
CA SER A 962 31.21 3.71 -27.78
C SER A 962 30.78 2.25 -27.67
N THR A 963 29.66 1.97 -26.99
CA THR A 963 29.12 0.62 -26.85
C THR A 963 28.42 0.17 -28.13
N VAL A 964 27.47 0.96 -28.65
CA VAL A 964 26.65 0.60 -29.82
C VAL A 964 27.52 0.45 -31.07
N LEU A 965 28.40 1.42 -31.33
CA LEU A 965 29.28 1.39 -32.50
C LEU A 965 30.25 0.20 -32.44
N SER A 966 30.85 -0.07 -31.28
CA SER A 966 31.74 -1.22 -31.12
C SER A 966 31.03 -2.56 -31.34
N LEU A 967 29.83 -2.70 -30.80
CA LEU A 967 29.04 -3.93 -30.98
C LEU A 967 28.66 -4.12 -32.45
N MET A 968 28.30 -3.05 -33.15
CA MET A 968 27.95 -3.12 -34.56
C MET A 968 29.16 -3.46 -35.42
N SER A 969 30.26 -2.72 -35.23
CA SER A 969 31.47 -2.83 -36.06
C SER A 969 32.25 -4.11 -35.83
N PHE A 970 32.38 -4.56 -34.59
CA PHE A 970 33.31 -5.64 -34.23
C PHE A 970 32.64 -6.90 -33.70
N ARG A 971 31.33 -6.84 -33.42
CA ARG A 971 30.54 -7.98 -32.97
C ARG A 971 29.35 -8.31 -33.87
N GLY A 972 29.03 -7.45 -34.83
CA GLY A 972 27.88 -7.65 -35.71
C GLY A 972 26.55 -7.60 -34.97
N ILE A 973 26.45 -6.83 -33.88
CA ILE A 973 25.22 -6.73 -33.07
C ILE A 973 24.73 -5.27 -33.08
N ALA A 974 23.58 -5.04 -33.70
CA ALA A 974 22.87 -3.77 -33.72
C ALA A 974 21.74 -3.82 -32.69
N LEU A 975 21.92 -3.09 -31.59
CA LEU A 975 20.94 -3.03 -30.51
C LEU A 975 19.82 -2.03 -30.82
N GLU A 976 18.60 -2.32 -30.37
CA GLU A 976 17.47 -1.38 -30.44
C GLU A 976 17.45 -0.45 -29.20
N GLN A 977 18.51 0.34 -29.01
CA GLN A 977 18.70 1.22 -27.85
C GLN A 977 18.07 2.61 -28.02
N HIS A 978 16.75 2.63 -28.25
CA HIS A 978 15.95 3.84 -28.10
C HIS A 978 15.78 4.20 -26.62
N LEU A 979 15.29 5.41 -26.31
CA LEU A 979 15.19 5.93 -24.93
C LEU A 979 14.53 4.99 -23.90
N GLN A 980 13.54 4.18 -24.31
CA GLN A 980 12.86 3.25 -23.40
C GLN A 980 13.71 2.02 -23.00
N ASN A 981 14.63 1.58 -23.87
CA ASN A 981 15.48 0.41 -23.67
C ASN A 981 16.82 0.79 -23.03
N THR A 982 17.12 2.08 -22.97
CA THR A 982 18.28 2.64 -22.29
C THR A 982 17.85 3.24 -20.95
N MET A 983 18.42 2.78 -19.85
CA MET A 983 18.22 3.38 -18.54
C MET A 983 19.46 4.17 -18.14
N VAL A 984 19.28 5.31 -17.48
CA VAL A 984 20.36 6.13 -16.92
C VAL A 984 20.52 5.85 -15.44
N ARG A 985 21.77 5.66 -15.00
CA ARG A 985 22.14 5.54 -13.59
C ARG A 985 22.46 6.92 -13.03
N ILE A 986 21.80 7.28 -11.93
CA ILE A 986 21.93 8.59 -11.28
C ILE A 986 22.28 8.37 -9.81
N ALA A 987 23.28 9.09 -9.32
CA ALA A 987 23.55 9.23 -7.89
C ALA A 987 23.19 10.65 -7.43
N PHE A 988 22.90 10.84 -6.14
CA PHE A 988 22.69 12.17 -5.56
C PHE A 988 23.90 12.60 -4.74
N VAL A 989 24.51 13.72 -5.11
CA VAL A 989 25.62 14.34 -4.36
C VAL A 989 25.14 15.70 -3.87
N ASN A 990 25.00 15.85 -2.54
CA ASN A 990 24.44 17.05 -1.92
C ASN A 990 23.07 17.45 -2.50
N GLY A 991 22.19 16.46 -2.73
CA GLY A 991 20.85 16.65 -3.30
C GLY A 991 20.81 16.94 -4.80
N LYS A 992 21.95 16.95 -5.50
CA LYS A 992 22.01 17.16 -6.96
C LYS A 992 22.21 15.85 -7.72
N PRO A 993 21.51 15.65 -8.85
CA PRO A 993 21.66 14.45 -9.67
C PRO A 993 23.02 14.44 -10.38
N VAL A 994 23.69 13.28 -10.36
CA VAL A 994 24.96 13.05 -11.04
C VAL A 994 24.86 11.78 -11.87
N TYR A 995 25.11 11.91 -13.16
CA TYR A 995 25.10 10.79 -14.10
C TYR A 995 26.28 9.83 -13.86
N ARG A 996 25.98 8.53 -13.79
CA ARG A 996 26.93 7.44 -13.47
C ARG A 996 27.14 6.43 -14.58
N GLY A 997 26.22 6.31 -15.54
CA GLY A 997 26.34 5.36 -16.65
C GLY A 997 24.99 4.87 -17.16
N LEU A 998 25.01 3.80 -17.94
CA LEU A 998 23.81 3.23 -18.58
C LEU A 998 23.54 1.80 -18.10
N LEU A 999 22.26 1.42 -18.08
CA LEU A 999 21.83 0.03 -18.09
C LEU A 999 21.07 -0.23 -19.39
N LEU A 1000 21.52 -1.24 -20.15
CA LEU A 1000 20.87 -1.67 -21.39
C LEU A 1000 19.92 -2.84 -21.09
N ARG A 1001 18.72 -2.79 -21.67
CA ARG A 1001 17.69 -3.85 -21.53
C ARG A 1001 16.95 -4.08 -22.86
N ASP A 1002 16.15 -5.14 -22.89
CA ASP A 1002 15.28 -5.56 -24.01
C ASP A 1002 16.02 -5.92 -25.30
N PHE A 1003 16.53 -7.15 -25.35
CA PHE A 1003 17.28 -7.67 -26.50
C PHE A 1003 16.43 -8.39 -27.54
N SER A 1004 15.10 -8.35 -27.40
CA SER A 1004 14.18 -9.08 -28.28
C SER A 1004 14.07 -8.49 -29.69
N GLY A 1005 14.38 -7.20 -29.85
CA GLY A 1005 14.24 -6.46 -31.11
C GLY A 1005 15.54 -6.20 -31.89
N LEU A 1006 16.68 -6.71 -31.40
CA LEU A 1006 17.99 -6.44 -32.02
C LEU A 1006 18.13 -7.04 -33.42
N ARG A 1007 19.19 -6.64 -34.13
CA ARG A 1007 19.64 -7.27 -35.38
C ARG A 1007 21.09 -7.73 -35.27
N ALA A 1008 21.34 -8.99 -35.60
CA ALA A 1008 22.65 -9.59 -35.64
C ALA A 1008 23.04 -9.89 -37.09
N TYR A 1009 24.14 -9.28 -37.53
CA TYR A 1009 24.66 -9.41 -38.88
C TYR A 1009 25.51 -10.68 -38.98
N LEU A 1010 24.96 -11.69 -39.65
CA LEU A 1010 25.51 -13.04 -39.67
C LEU A 1010 26.97 -13.11 -40.12
N PRO A 1011 27.43 -12.38 -41.15
CA PRO A 1011 28.83 -12.41 -41.59
C PRO A 1011 29.84 -11.95 -40.53
N ARG A 1012 29.47 -11.01 -39.64
CA ARG A 1012 30.33 -10.55 -38.53
C ARG A 1012 30.18 -11.43 -37.31
N LEU A 1013 28.96 -11.87 -37.01
CA LEU A 1013 28.68 -12.75 -35.88
C LEU A 1013 29.47 -14.06 -35.97
N ASN A 1014 29.50 -14.68 -37.15
CA ASN A 1014 30.19 -15.95 -37.41
C ASN A 1014 31.72 -15.90 -37.23
N GLN A 1015 32.32 -14.70 -37.15
CA GLN A 1015 33.77 -14.55 -36.99
C GLN A 1015 34.24 -14.85 -35.56
N TRP A 1016 33.34 -14.78 -34.58
CA TRP A 1016 33.68 -14.92 -33.16
C TRP A 1016 32.70 -15.76 -32.36
N CYS A 1017 31.47 -15.94 -32.85
CA CYS A 1017 30.44 -16.73 -32.19
C CYS A 1017 30.47 -18.17 -32.71
N GLU A 1018 31.13 -19.07 -31.99
CA GLU A 1018 31.25 -20.50 -32.36
C GLU A 1018 29.90 -21.23 -32.41
N GLN A 1019 28.98 -20.86 -31.51
CA GLN A 1019 27.63 -21.43 -31.43
C GLN A 1019 26.60 -20.32 -31.54
N ASN A 1020 25.90 -20.25 -32.67
CA ASN A 1020 24.87 -19.26 -32.92
C ASN A 1020 23.68 -19.46 -31.94
N PRO A 1021 23.39 -18.50 -31.03
CA PRO A 1021 22.32 -18.65 -30.04
C PRO A 1021 20.93 -18.33 -30.62
N PHE A 1022 20.86 -17.83 -31.86
CA PHE A 1022 19.63 -17.47 -32.53
C PHE A 1022 19.01 -18.68 -33.24
N GLU A 1023 17.68 -18.74 -33.28
CA GLU A 1023 16.97 -19.77 -34.04
C GLU A 1023 17.20 -19.57 -35.56
N PRO A 1024 17.22 -20.66 -36.36
CA PRO A 1024 17.26 -20.54 -37.82
C PRO A 1024 16.11 -19.67 -38.34
N LYS A 1025 16.42 -18.71 -39.22
CA LYS A 1025 15.46 -17.73 -39.77
C LYS A 1025 14.81 -16.80 -38.74
N ALA A 1026 15.40 -16.63 -37.55
CA ALA A 1026 14.94 -15.62 -36.61
C ALA A 1026 14.99 -14.23 -37.27
N ILE A 1027 13.95 -13.42 -37.05
CA ILE A 1027 13.89 -12.03 -37.54
C ILE A 1027 15.02 -11.15 -36.98
N THR A 1028 15.66 -11.60 -35.90
CA THR A 1028 16.81 -10.94 -35.27
C THR A 1028 18.13 -11.26 -35.98
N LEU A 1029 18.18 -12.23 -36.89
CA LEU A 1029 19.34 -12.50 -37.76
C LEU A 1029 19.11 -11.86 -39.13
N THR A 1030 20.15 -11.26 -39.70
CA THR A 1030 20.13 -10.76 -41.07
C THR A 1030 21.47 -10.95 -41.77
N GLU A 1031 21.41 -11.18 -43.07
CA GLU A 1031 22.56 -11.12 -43.99
C GLU A 1031 22.59 -9.79 -44.76
N ASP A 1032 21.55 -8.96 -44.60
CA ASP A 1032 21.46 -7.63 -45.20
C ASP A 1032 22.17 -6.62 -44.29
N TYR A 1033 23.29 -6.10 -44.80
CA TYR A 1033 24.07 -5.08 -44.11
C TYR A 1033 23.27 -3.79 -43.91
N GLU A 1034 22.45 -3.40 -44.89
CA GLU A 1034 21.68 -2.16 -44.82
C GLU A 1034 20.53 -2.28 -43.79
N GLU A 1035 19.87 -3.43 -43.69
CA GLU A 1035 18.90 -3.69 -42.62
C GLU A 1035 19.57 -3.58 -41.23
N PHE A 1036 20.73 -4.22 -41.09
CA PHE A 1036 21.51 -4.26 -39.85
C PHE A 1036 21.94 -2.85 -39.40
N ILE A 1037 22.60 -2.10 -40.27
CA ILE A 1037 23.19 -0.78 -39.96
C ILE A 1037 22.06 0.21 -39.63
N ASN A 1038 20.97 0.20 -40.38
CA ASN A 1038 19.83 1.08 -40.16
C ASN A 1038 19.15 0.82 -38.82
N LYS A 1039 18.99 -0.44 -38.42
CA LYS A 1039 18.35 -0.77 -37.14
C LYS A 1039 19.11 -0.15 -35.96
N GLY A 1040 20.44 -0.30 -35.92
CA GLY A 1040 21.27 0.21 -34.84
C GLY A 1040 21.33 1.73 -34.84
N PHE A 1041 21.65 2.35 -35.98
CA PHE A 1041 21.76 3.80 -36.10
C PHE A 1041 20.44 4.52 -35.86
N TYR A 1042 19.33 4.02 -36.41
CA TYR A 1042 18.01 4.60 -36.15
C TYR A 1042 17.73 4.61 -34.64
N ALA A 1043 17.97 3.49 -33.95
CA ALA A 1043 17.65 3.38 -32.53
C ALA A 1043 18.52 4.28 -31.65
N SER A 1044 19.82 4.37 -31.90
CA SER A 1044 20.76 5.15 -31.06
C SER A 1044 20.82 6.63 -31.42
N VAL A 1045 20.59 7.02 -32.68
CA VAL A 1045 20.62 8.41 -33.12
C VAL A 1045 19.22 9.01 -33.00
N PHE A 1046 18.27 8.59 -33.83
CA PHE A 1046 16.91 9.17 -33.85
C PHE A 1046 16.03 8.71 -32.70
N GLY A 1047 16.09 7.44 -32.32
CA GLY A 1047 15.31 6.90 -31.21
C GLY A 1047 15.85 7.28 -29.83
N ASN A 1048 17.01 7.94 -29.77
CA ASN A 1048 17.72 8.22 -28.51
C ASN A 1048 18.34 9.63 -28.46
N LEU A 1049 19.52 9.82 -29.06
CA LEU A 1049 20.27 11.08 -28.95
C LEU A 1049 19.47 12.30 -29.42
N ASP A 1050 18.73 12.18 -30.51
CA ASP A 1050 17.89 13.25 -31.06
C ASP A 1050 16.88 13.77 -30.02
N GLY A 1051 16.25 12.87 -29.25
CA GLY A 1051 15.32 13.26 -28.20
C GLY A 1051 15.99 14.01 -27.04
N ILE A 1052 17.24 13.67 -26.70
CA ILE A 1052 18.02 14.35 -25.65
C ILE A 1052 18.50 15.71 -26.15
N VAL A 1053 19.02 15.77 -27.38
CA VAL A 1053 19.51 17.00 -28.02
C VAL A 1053 18.37 18.01 -28.18
N ALA A 1054 17.22 17.58 -28.70
CA ALA A 1054 16.05 18.44 -28.86
C ALA A 1054 15.52 18.98 -27.52
N GLU A 1055 15.48 18.13 -26.49
CA GLU A 1055 15.08 18.55 -25.15
C GLU A 1055 16.06 19.62 -24.60
N ILE A 1056 17.38 19.40 -24.71
CA ILE A 1056 18.40 20.39 -24.30
C ILE A 1056 18.25 21.71 -25.05
N ALA A 1057 18.10 21.66 -26.39
CA ALA A 1057 17.90 22.85 -27.21
C ALA A 1057 16.70 23.67 -26.72
N SER A 1058 15.61 23.00 -26.36
CA SER A 1058 14.37 23.66 -25.94
C SER A 1058 14.50 24.54 -24.69
N PHE A 1059 15.31 24.15 -23.69
CA PHE A 1059 15.46 24.92 -22.45
C PHE A 1059 16.78 25.69 -22.32
N HIS A 1060 17.82 25.36 -23.10
CA HIS A 1060 19.04 26.18 -23.19
C HIS A 1060 18.92 27.34 -24.18
N GLY A 1061 17.97 27.29 -25.12
CA GLY A 1061 17.92 28.24 -26.24
C GLY A 1061 19.16 28.15 -27.14
N ALA A 1062 19.88 27.04 -27.06
CA ALA A 1062 21.07 26.76 -27.88
C ALA A 1062 20.66 26.29 -29.27
N ASP A 1063 21.49 26.60 -30.26
CA ASP A 1063 21.31 26.07 -31.61
C ASP A 1063 21.46 24.54 -31.60
N ILE A 1064 20.50 23.84 -32.20
CA ILE A 1064 20.47 22.38 -32.24
C ILE A 1064 21.72 21.83 -32.96
N ASP A 1065 22.23 22.56 -33.96
CA ASP A 1065 23.42 22.19 -34.71
C ASP A 1065 24.70 22.28 -33.83
N GLU A 1066 24.74 23.18 -32.86
CA GLU A 1066 25.84 23.27 -31.89
C GLU A 1066 25.86 22.08 -30.94
N LEU A 1067 24.68 21.59 -30.52
CA LEU A 1067 24.57 20.40 -29.68
C LEU A 1067 24.98 19.13 -30.44
N TRP A 1068 24.59 19.00 -31.71
CA TRP A 1068 25.05 17.89 -32.55
C TRP A 1068 26.56 17.91 -32.80
N LYS A 1069 27.21 19.08 -32.85
CA LYS A 1069 28.69 19.16 -32.86
C LYS A 1069 29.31 18.53 -31.61
N ILE A 1070 28.71 18.71 -30.43
CA ILE A 1070 29.17 18.05 -29.19
C ILE A 1070 29.07 16.52 -29.33
N VAL A 1071 27.95 16.03 -29.89
CA VAL A 1071 27.75 14.61 -30.16
C VAL A 1071 28.81 14.07 -31.13
N CYS A 1072 29.02 14.75 -32.27
CA CYS A 1072 30.06 14.42 -33.25
C CYS A 1072 31.44 14.31 -32.59
N VAL A 1073 31.82 15.30 -31.77
CA VAL A 1073 33.14 15.34 -31.11
C VAL A 1073 33.35 14.14 -30.17
N GLU A 1074 32.36 13.73 -29.39
CA GLU A 1074 32.53 12.57 -28.51
C GLU A 1074 32.54 11.24 -29.28
N ILE A 1075 31.84 11.15 -30.41
CA ILE A 1075 31.93 9.99 -31.31
C ILE A 1075 33.31 9.94 -31.97
N GLU A 1076 33.81 11.06 -32.52
CA GLU A 1076 35.18 11.16 -33.09
C GLU A 1076 36.23 10.81 -32.06
N ARG A 1077 36.11 11.34 -30.83
CA ARG A 1077 37.02 11.03 -29.72
C ARG A 1077 37.08 9.53 -29.43
N PHE A 1078 35.94 8.85 -29.50
CA PHE A 1078 35.90 7.39 -29.35
C PHE A 1078 36.59 6.70 -30.54
N ILE A 1079 36.27 7.10 -31.77
CA ILE A 1079 36.85 6.53 -33.00
C ILE A 1079 38.38 6.68 -33.02
N ASP A 1080 38.89 7.86 -32.67
CA ASP A 1080 40.33 8.14 -32.57
C ASP A 1080 41.04 7.29 -31.50
N GLY A 1081 40.29 6.82 -30.50
CA GLY A 1081 40.78 5.96 -29.42
C GLY A 1081 40.72 4.46 -29.71
N LEU A 1082 40.16 4.04 -30.85
CA LEU A 1082 40.03 2.63 -31.20
C LEU A 1082 41.41 1.98 -31.44
N PRO A 1083 41.60 0.71 -31.05
CA PRO A 1083 42.85 -0.02 -31.31
C PRO A 1083 43.05 -0.38 -32.80
N CYS A 1084 41.98 -0.31 -33.60
CA CYS A 1084 41.97 -0.58 -35.02
C CYS A 1084 40.92 0.31 -35.74
N PRO A 1085 41.08 0.59 -37.04
CA PRO A 1085 40.10 1.40 -37.77
C PRO A 1085 38.73 0.73 -37.80
N LEU A 1086 37.68 1.54 -37.95
CA LEU A 1086 36.33 1.04 -38.24
C LEU A 1086 36.33 0.28 -39.58
N PRO A 1087 35.46 -0.73 -39.75
CA PRO A 1087 35.16 -1.27 -41.07
C PRO A 1087 34.77 -0.16 -42.04
N GLU A 1088 35.30 -0.20 -43.26
CA GLU A 1088 35.13 0.87 -44.26
C GLU A 1088 33.64 1.16 -44.53
N ASP A 1089 32.80 0.13 -44.65
CA ASP A 1089 31.35 0.29 -44.87
C ASP A 1089 30.65 1.03 -43.71
N ASP A 1090 31.12 0.85 -42.46
CA ASP A 1090 30.56 1.52 -41.28
C ASP A 1090 30.99 2.99 -41.24
N ALA A 1091 32.27 3.25 -41.55
CA ALA A 1091 32.83 4.60 -41.62
C ALA A 1091 32.17 5.43 -42.74
N GLN A 1092 31.95 4.83 -43.91
CA GLN A 1092 31.22 5.48 -45.00
C GLN A 1092 29.77 5.77 -44.62
N TRP A 1093 29.13 4.87 -43.87
CA TRP A 1093 27.75 5.08 -43.40
C TRP A 1093 27.61 6.32 -42.51
N LEU A 1094 28.55 6.49 -41.56
CA LEU A 1094 28.59 7.65 -40.66
C LEU A 1094 28.67 8.99 -41.40
N ARG A 1095 29.32 9.02 -42.57
CA ARG A 1095 29.60 10.24 -43.34
C ARG A 1095 28.58 10.55 -44.44
N ARG A 1096 27.51 9.76 -44.58
CA ARG A 1096 26.48 10.01 -45.60
C ARG A 1096 25.77 11.34 -45.37
N GLU A 1097 25.35 11.99 -46.46
CA GLU A 1097 24.53 13.19 -46.39
C GLU A 1097 23.14 12.90 -45.79
N ALA A 1098 22.55 11.76 -46.14
CA ALA A 1098 21.28 11.32 -45.60
C ALA A 1098 21.40 9.95 -44.94
N ILE A 1099 20.63 9.76 -43.87
CA ILE A 1099 20.44 8.46 -43.23
C ILE A 1099 18.94 8.15 -43.14
N ARG A 1100 18.62 6.87 -43.03
CA ARG A 1100 17.24 6.40 -43.05
C ARG A 1100 16.59 6.51 -41.67
N ARG A 1101 15.43 7.17 -41.63
CA ARG A 1101 14.52 7.23 -40.47
C ARG A 1101 13.25 6.46 -40.78
N LYS A 1102 12.65 5.81 -39.79
CA LYS A 1102 11.35 5.14 -39.97
C LYS A 1102 10.25 6.14 -40.33
N GLY A 1103 9.48 5.86 -41.38
CA GLY A 1103 8.29 6.60 -41.79
C GLY A 1103 7.05 6.02 -41.11
N PHE A 1104 6.76 6.46 -39.89
CA PHE A 1104 5.73 5.84 -39.05
C PHE A 1104 4.31 6.02 -39.58
N LEU A 1105 4.02 7.14 -40.26
CA LEU A 1105 2.68 7.33 -40.84
C LEU A 1105 2.48 6.38 -42.02
N SER A 1106 3.49 6.27 -42.89
CA SER A 1106 3.53 5.32 -44.01
C SER A 1106 3.41 3.88 -43.52
N MET A 1107 4.15 3.52 -42.47
CA MET A 1107 4.03 2.20 -41.83
C MET A 1107 2.64 1.95 -41.24
N GLY A 1108 1.98 2.99 -40.69
CA GLY A 1108 0.62 2.88 -40.17
C GLY A 1108 -0.44 2.65 -41.25
N MET A 1109 -0.19 3.13 -42.47
CA MET A 1109 -1.06 2.92 -43.64
C MET A 1109 -0.77 1.60 -44.36
N ASP A 1110 0.48 1.12 -44.27
CA ASP A 1110 0.89 -0.15 -44.87
C ASP A 1110 0.55 -1.34 -43.95
N ASN A 1111 -0.43 -2.14 -44.38
CA ASN A 1111 -0.85 -3.34 -43.64
C ASN A 1111 0.16 -4.50 -43.72
N THR A 1112 1.31 -4.35 -44.41
CA THR A 1112 2.30 -5.43 -44.55
C THR A 1112 3.18 -5.63 -43.33
N GLY A 1113 3.25 -4.64 -42.42
CA GLY A 1113 4.08 -4.69 -41.20
C GLY A 1113 5.59 -4.58 -41.44
N LYS A 1114 6.01 -4.20 -42.65
CA LYS A 1114 7.42 -3.94 -42.97
C LYS A 1114 7.86 -2.58 -42.46
N ASP A 1115 9.14 -2.48 -42.08
CA ASP A 1115 9.73 -1.18 -41.76
C ASP A 1115 9.88 -0.36 -43.06
N ILE A 1116 9.17 0.77 -43.13
CA ILE A 1116 9.31 1.76 -44.21
C ILE A 1116 10.24 2.85 -43.72
N TYR A 1117 11.20 3.22 -44.56
CA TYR A 1117 12.20 4.23 -44.26
C TYR A 1117 12.09 5.40 -45.23
N ILE A 1118 12.38 6.60 -44.71
CA ILE A 1118 12.57 7.83 -45.46
C ILE A 1118 13.99 8.36 -45.23
N ASP A 1119 14.55 9.01 -46.24
CA ASP A 1119 15.85 9.65 -46.13
C ASP A 1119 15.71 11.02 -45.46
N VAL A 1120 16.48 11.24 -44.40
CA VAL A 1120 16.54 12.52 -43.68
C VAL A 1120 17.99 12.96 -43.55
N ALA A 1121 18.21 14.27 -43.38
CA ALA A 1121 19.55 14.81 -43.17
C ALA A 1121 20.25 14.12 -42.00
N ASN A 1122 21.50 13.71 -42.21
CA ASN A 1122 22.28 13.03 -41.19
C ASN A 1122 22.82 14.04 -40.17
N PRO A 1123 22.38 14.01 -38.90
CA PRO A 1123 22.87 14.94 -37.89
C PRO A 1123 24.34 14.71 -37.51
N LEU A 1124 24.94 13.60 -37.95
CA LEU A 1124 26.34 13.24 -37.73
C LEU A 1124 27.28 13.68 -38.86
N GLN A 1125 26.80 14.42 -39.87
CA GLN A 1125 27.64 14.91 -40.99
C GLN A 1125 28.86 15.72 -40.54
N CYS A 1126 28.85 16.30 -39.33
CA CYS A 1126 29.99 17.02 -38.79
C CYS A 1126 31.23 16.15 -38.52
N ILE A 1127 31.11 14.82 -38.55
CA ILE A 1127 32.23 13.88 -38.39
C ILE A 1127 33.13 13.95 -39.62
N LYS A 1128 34.38 14.40 -39.44
CA LYS A 1128 35.33 14.68 -40.53
C LYS A 1128 36.32 13.55 -40.81
N ARG A 1129 36.42 12.55 -39.94
CA ARG A 1129 37.45 11.49 -40.00
C ARG A 1129 36.92 10.08 -40.03
#